data_AF-A0A7W8LMG7-F1
#
_entry.id   AF-A0A7W8LMG7-F1
#
_cell.length_a   1.000
_cell.length_b   1.000
_cell.length_c   1.000
_cell.angle_alpha   90.00
_cell.angle_beta   90.00
_cell.angle_gamma   90.00
#
_symmetry.space_group_name_H-M   'P 1'
#
loop_
_entity.id
_entity.type
_entity.pdbx_description
1 polymer ?
#
loop_
_entity_poly.entity_id
_entity_poly.type
_entity_poly.pdbx_seq_one_letter_code
_entity_poly.pdbx_strand_id
1 'polypeptide(L)'
;MNVRSAGKFSVFSLILILSLLFLSCENKSDYTEDIENDYSSKYTFYSSDPEEGEFFCVDLSFPIGKTVSQKDFPNEESAGFKGRKTGYKIKGWSYFKNPMTGKKDFTESDEKFEMNSDGTVKKMLVLSVPAAFVVNEWEPINYSVTFYGNGGVDSAGNGEQTQANFTYDEANVLNKNPFKYQKNAFAGWGKSPDQDPKYPTYLDGEDVFNLTSEDGGNIKLYALWLKNLVVVSFDAGEGSGSMEKVKITLGSSLPDYEAMVAAFTPPEGKKIGGYHSFHTDESGGVHYTGWYEPGHVFTAEDYPNEDMTLMIQYQWLPYFVHFHSNRSESGEEVYTQYFEWGQAQSLMVNPFEYWGFEFTGWNTEVDGSGQDYADGQVLSEKVEAETIINLYAQWKELVRKVTFEANGGIGTMEEQEFRGRDLPKSLSENKFTREGYYFIGWNTEPDGSGVYYAPEEEINGGNWFSEDKKLYALWDIINWQVIFDTADGSPIESQWVSHEGNASRPEDPGRLGYTFDGWFKDEERTEPFDFASPIKQDTTIYANWNVESRVVNFDLNEGDDEPFASVTITFEDLPYYSYSTPSRKGYFFMGWEPGAITPANWSTEEITMVAKWKARGSIVGSLPPEVDVEFTPEGMIFVAAPGFERYDWTIDGTKQAETGNSLTVTYADFSDSKLHQVLVIGNPIDEEDDSFAAIFKFRVR
;
A
#
# COMPACT_ATOMS: atom_id res chain seq x y z
N MET A 1 22.16 -20.62 -42.78
CA MET A 1 22.10 -21.75 -41.82
C MET A 1 20.94 -22.65 -42.22
N ASN A 2 21.23 -23.80 -42.82
CA ASN A 2 20.35 -24.97 -42.84
C ASN A 2 21.26 -26.18 -43.08
N VAL A 3 21.55 -26.90 -41.99
CA VAL A 3 22.40 -28.09 -41.98
C VAL A 3 21.54 -29.25 -42.46
N ARG A 4 21.68 -29.66 -43.73
CA ARG A 4 21.20 -30.98 -44.18
C ARG A 4 22.37 -31.96 -44.14
N SER A 5 22.54 -32.60 -42.99
CA SER A 5 23.32 -33.82 -42.85
C SER A 5 22.51 -35.00 -43.41
N ALA A 6 22.98 -35.61 -44.49
CA ALA A 6 22.62 -36.98 -44.86
C ALA A 6 23.95 -37.63 -45.28
N GLY A 7 24.64 -38.35 -44.40
CA GLY A 7 24.15 -39.61 -43.87
C GLY A 7 24.62 -40.70 -44.82
N LYS A 8 25.90 -41.09 -44.69
CA LYS A 8 26.46 -42.25 -45.38
C LYS A 8 25.55 -43.45 -45.07
N PHE A 9 24.73 -43.84 -46.04
CA PHE A 9 23.97 -45.08 -45.94
C PHE A 9 24.98 -46.24 -45.85
N SER A 10 24.96 -46.93 -44.71
CA SER A 10 25.72 -48.15 -44.51
C SER A 10 25.35 -49.16 -45.59
N VAL A 11 26.34 -49.87 -46.13
CA VAL A 11 26.14 -50.95 -47.13
C VAL A 11 25.10 -51.98 -46.63
N PHE A 12 24.94 -52.14 -45.31
CA PHE A 12 23.90 -52.96 -44.69
C PHE A 12 22.47 -52.41 -44.84
N SER A 13 22.27 -51.10 -44.77
CA SER A 13 20.97 -50.45 -44.96
C SER A 13 20.52 -50.52 -46.43
N LEU A 14 21.47 -50.40 -47.36
CA LEU A 14 21.20 -50.56 -48.79
C LEU A 14 20.71 -51.98 -49.11
N ILE A 15 21.34 -53.00 -48.52
CA ILE A 15 20.96 -54.42 -48.72
C ILE A 15 19.57 -54.73 -48.15
N LEU A 16 19.22 -54.20 -46.97
CA LEU A 16 17.90 -54.43 -46.35
C LEU A 16 16.76 -53.75 -47.13
N ILE A 17 17.01 -52.54 -47.64
CA ILE A 17 16.09 -51.80 -48.51
C ILE A 17 15.94 -52.54 -49.85
N LEU A 18 17.05 -53.00 -50.46
CA LEU A 18 17.05 -53.82 -51.69
C LEU A 18 16.29 -55.14 -51.56
N SER A 19 16.27 -55.77 -50.39
CA SER A 19 15.47 -56.99 -50.16
C SER A 19 13.95 -56.73 -50.10
N LEU A 20 13.53 -55.58 -49.53
CA LEU A 20 12.12 -55.14 -49.51
C LEU A 20 11.66 -54.60 -50.89
N LEU A 21 12.61 -54.10 -51.70
CA LEU A 21 12.40 -53.54 -53.05
C LEU A 21 11.92 -54.57 -54.09
N PHE A 22 12.32 -55.84 -53.99
CA PHE A 22 11.93 -56.88 -54.96
C PHE A 22 10.43 -57.25 -54.86
N LEU A 23 9.84 -57.20 -53.66
CA LEU A 23 8.41 -57.54 -53.46
C LEU A 23 7.43 -56.50 -54.01
N SER A 24 7.86 -55.26 -54.23
CA SER A 24 7.00 -54.15 -54.66
C SER A 24 6.83 -54.08 -56.19
N CYS A 25 7.89 -54.39 -56.95
CA CYS A 25 7.84 -54.33 -58.42
C CYS A 25 7.30 -55.65 -59.04
N GLU A 26 7.53 -56.82 -58.42
CA GLU A 26 6.91 -58.10 -58.86
C GLU A 26 5.37 -58.09 -58.75
N ASN A 27 4.80 -57.34 -57.81
CA ASN A 27 3.33 -57.22 -57.63
C ASN A 27 2.64 -56.33 -58.69
N LYS A 28 3.37 -55.74 -59.64
CA LYS A 28 2.80 -55.00 -60.79
C LYS A 28 2.87 -55.76 -62.13
N SER A 29 3.57 -56.90 -62.19
CA SER A 29 3.50 -57.79 -63.33
C SER A 29 2.46 -58.87 -63.03
N ASP A 30 1.27 -58.76 -63.64
CA ASP A 30 0.35 -59.88 -63.78
C ASP A 30 1.12 -61.04 -64.44
N TYR A 31 1.43 -62.07 -63.67
CA TYR A 31 1.90 -63.35 -64.20
C TYR A 31 0.73 -64.02 -64.91
N THR A 32 0.45 -63.63 -66.15
CA THR A 32 -0.29 -64.48 -67.08
C THR A 32 0.72 -65.35 -67.81
N GLU A 33 0.73 -66.64 -67.47
CA GLU A 33 1.39 -67.69 -68.25
C GLU A 33 0.86 -67.69 -69.69
N ASP A 34 1.61 -67.10 -70.61
CA ASP A 34 1.55 -67.44 -72.03
C ASP A 34 2.99 -67.61 -72.52
N ILE A 35 3.49 -68.84 -72.36
CA ILE A 35 4.77 -69.29 -72.87
C ILE A 35 4.59 -69.55 -74.38
N GLU A 36 4.87 -68.55 -75.21
CA GLU A 36 5.24 -68.77 -76.62
C GLU A 36 6.03 -67.56 -77.18
N ASN A 37 7.33 -67.78 -77.43
CA ASN A 37 8.22 -67.04 -78.34
C ASN A 37 8.81 -65.65 -78.00
N ASP A 38 8.93 -65.25 -76.73
CA ASP A 38 9.78 -64.09 -76.40
C ASP A 38 11.19 -64.52 -75.97
N TYR A 39 12.13 -64.59 -76.93
CA TYR A 39 13.57 -64.80 -76.68
C TYR A 39 14.26 -63.54 -76.11
N SER A 40 13.53 -62.68 -75.40
CA SER A 40 14.06 -61.48 -74.78
C SER A 40 14.25 -61.67 -73.27
N SER A 41 15.25 -61.00 -72.73
CA SER A 41 15.46 -60.92 -71.29
C SER A 41 14.93 -59.61 -70.77
N LYS A 42 14.15 -59.69 -69.69
CA LYS A 42 13.57 -58.55 -69.01
C LYS A 42 14.56 -57.98 -67.99
N TYR A 43 14.76 -56.66 -68.03
CA TYR A 43 15.66 -55.93 -67.16
C TYR A 43 14.90 -54.79 -66.46
N THR A 44 15.09 -54.68 -65.15
CA THR A 44 14.39 -53.67 -64.35
C THR A 44 15.37 -52.59 -63.91
N PHE A 45 15.03 -51.34 -64.19
CA PHE A 45 15.82 -50.15 -63.87
C PHE A 45 15.19 -49.41 -62.69
N TYR A 46 15.94 -49.24 -61.61
CA TYR A 46 15.50 -48.65 -60.35
C TYR A 46 16.13 -47.26 -60.14
N SER A 47 15.32 -46.26 -59.85
CA SER A 47 15.80 -44.98 -59.34
C SER A 47 15.25 -44.76 -57.94
N SER A 48 16.11 -44.32 -57.02
CA SER A 48 15.71 -43.78 -55.73
C SER A 48 15.88 -42.27 -55.75
N ASP A 49 14.83 -41.52 -55.40
CA ASP A 49 15.03 -40.14 -54.98
C ASP A 49 15.61 -40.16 -53.55
N PRO A 50 16.86 -39.69 -53.34
CA PRO A 50 17.43 -39.64 -52.00
C PRO A 50 16.70 -38.69 -51.05
N GLU A 51 15.85 -37.76 -51.53
CA GLU A 51 15.12 -36.82 -50.66
C GLU A 51 13.73 -37.30 -50.22
N GLU A 52 12.98 -38.03 -51.05
CA GLU A 52 11.59 -38.44 -50.73
C GLU A 52 11.37 -39.95 -50.50
N GLY A 53 12.38 -40.80 -50.74
CA GLY A 53 12.29 -42.23 -50.40
C GLY A 53 11.28 -43.05 -51.23
N GLU A 54 10.72 -42.47 -52.29
CA GLU A 54 9.92 -43.19 -53.28
C GLU A 54 10.82 -43.89 -54.32
N PHE A 55 10.48 -45.13 -54.64
CA PHE A 55 11.22 -45.97 -55.60
C PHE A 55 10.40 -46.19 -56.85
N PHE A 56 11.05 -46.04 -58.01
CA PHE A 56 10.41 -46.27 -59.30
C PHE A 56 11.20 -47.29 -60.11
N CYS A 57 10.47 -48.18 -60.76
CA CYS A 57 11.02 -49.20 -61.64
C CYS A 57 10.47 -49.05 -63.06
N VAL A 58 11.34 -49.20 -64.07
CA VAL A 58 10.95 -49.38 -65.47
C VAL A 58 11.52 -50.70 -65.96
N ASP A 59 10.65 -51.49 -66.59
CA ASP A 59 11.02 -52.74 -67.21
C ASP A 59 11.30 -52.54 -68.69
N LEU A 60 12.47 -52.99 -69.15
CA LEU A 60 12.82 -53.04 -70.56
C LEU A 60 13.18 -54.46 -70.95
N SER A 61 12.75 -54.86 -72.14
CA SER A 61 13.11 -56.16 -72.72
C SER A 61 14.09 -55.97 -73.86
N PHE A 62 15.18 -56.73 -73.84
CA PHE A 62 16.15 -56.77 -74.94
C PHE A 62 16.29 -58.20 -75.49
N PRO A 63 16.47 -58.39 -76.80
CA PRO A 63 16.70 -59.72 -77.39
C PRO A 63 17.98 -60.38 -76.85
N ILE A 64 17.93 -61.69 -76.56
CA ILE A 64 19.12 -62.47 -76.16
C ILE A 64 20.21 -62.38 -77.24
N GLY A 65 21.44 -62.12 -76.81
CA GLY A 65 22.62 -61.95 -77.69
C GLY A 65 22.82 -60.52 -78.22
N LYS A 66 21.86 -59.59 -78.01
CA LYS A 66 22.06 -58.17 -78.35
C LYS A 66 23.10 -57.55 -77.41
N THR A 67 24.02 -56.77 -77.98
CA THR A 67 24.86 -55.90 -77.17
C THR A 67 24.23 -54.51 -77.08
N VAL A 68 23.92 -54.06 -75.86
CA VAL A 68 23.36 -52.74 -75.55
C VAL A 68 24.41 -51.86 -74.88
N SER A 69 24.27 -50.55 -75.04
CA SER A 69 25.13 -49.54 -74.41
C SER A 69 24.34 -48.70 -73.44
N GLN A 70 25.02 -47.88 -72.64
CA GLN A 70 24.39 -46.90 -71.74
C GLN A 70 23.36 -46.00 -72.45
N LYS A 71 23.50 -45.75 -73.75
CA LYS A 71 22.57 -44.93 -74.54
C LYS A 71 21.24 -45.63 -74.84
N ASP A 72 21.23 -46.95 -74.77
CA ASP A 72 20.03 -47.77 -74.94
C ASP A 72 19.23 -47.90 -73.63
N PHE A 73 19.78 -47.41 -72.51
CA PHE A 73 19.10 -47.35 -71.23
C PHE A 73 18.19 -46.12 -71.16
N PRO A 74 17.13 -46.18 -70.35
CA PRO A 74 16.14 -45.13 -70.38
C PRO A 74 16.75 -43.86 -69.76
N ASN A 75 16.59 -42.74 -70.47
CA ASN A 75 16.86 -41.41 -69.95
C ASN A 75 15.69 -40.96 -69.05
N GLU A 76 15.78 -39.80 -68.41
CA GLU A 76 14.76 -39.34 -67.47
C GLU A 76 13.34 -39.30 -68.05
N GLU A 77 13.22 -38.92 -69.31
CA GLU A 77 11.93 -38.78 -69.98
C GLU A 77 11.33 -40.14 -70.36
N SER A 78 12.13 -41.02 -70.99
CA SER A 78 11.71 -42.38 -71.36
C SER A 78 11.52 -43.31 -70.18
N ALA A 79 12.17 -43.02 -69.05
CA ALA A 79 12.01 -43.77 -67.81
C ALA A 79 10.87 -43.25 -66.92
N GLY A 80 10.22 -42.14 -67.28
CA GLY A 80 9.23 -41.48 -66.41
C GLY A 80 9.83 -40.89 -65.12
N PHE A 81 11.15 -40.66 -65.09
CA PHE A 81 11.90 -40.07 -63.97
C PHE A 81 12.12 -38.56 -64.10
N LYS A 82 11.63 -37.92 -65.17
CA LYS A 82 11.72 -36.48 -65.40
C LYS A 82 11.14 -35.71 -64.21
N GLY A 83 11.92 -34.79 -63.63
CA GLY A 83 11.52 -33.94 -62.51
C GLY A 83 11.52 -34.60 -61.13
N ARG A 84 12.04 -35.83 -61.00
CA ARG A 84 12.04 -36.57 -59.71
C ARG A 84 13.18 -36.21 -58.77
N LYS A 85 14.27 -35.62 -59.29
CA LYS A 85 15.25 -34.90 -58.47
C LYS A 85 15.37 -33.48 -59.03
N THR A 86 14.68 -32.53 -58.40
CA THR A 86 14.60 -31.15 -58.88
C THR A 86 16.00 -30.57 -59.10
N GLY A 87 16.29 -30.10 -60.32
CA GLY A 87 17.57 -29.48 -60.64
C GLY A 87 18.75 -30.44 -60.89
N TYR A 88 18.48 -31.74 -61.04
CA TYR A 88 19.50 -32.73 -61.39
C TYR A 88 19.07 -33.56 -62.59
N LYS A 89 20.05 -34.09 -63.31
CA LYS A 89 19.85 -35.10 -64.36
C LYS A 89 20.57 -36.42 -64.10
N ILE A 90 20.03 -37.53 -64.60
CA ILE A 90 20.68 -38.86 -64.53
C ILE A 90 21.98 -38.85 -65.34
N LYS A 91 23.11 -39.08 -64.64
CA LYS A 91 24.44 -39.18 -65.25
C LYS A 91 24.75 -40.59 -65.76
N GLY A 92 24.29 -41.63 -65.03
CA GLY A 92 24.59 -43.03 -65.38
C GLY A 92 23.86 -44.10 -64.58
N TRP A 93 23.92 -45.35 -65.05
CA TRP A 93 23.26 -46.52 -64.48
C TRP A 93 24.30 -47.58 -64.07
N SER A 94 24.13 -48.21 -62.91
CA SER A 94 25.00 -49.29 -62.42
C SER A 94 24.28 -50.64 -62.39
N TYR A 95 24.98 -51.72 -62.72
CA TYR A 95 24.45 -53.09 -62.69
C TYR A 95 24.35 -53.64 -61.26
N PHE A 96 23.26 -54.35 -60.97
CA PHE A 96 23.01 -55.00 -59.69
C PHE A 96 22.48 -56.43 -59.88
N LYS A 97 23.30 -57.46 -59.57
CA LYS A 97 22.90 -58.88 -59.71
C LYS A 97 22.25 -59.40 -58.42
N ASN A 98 21.15 -60.15 -58.59
CA ASN A 98 20.29 -60.84 -57.61
C ASN A 98 20.73 -60.78 -56.11
N PRO A 99 19.94 -60.14 -55.22
CA PRO A 99 20.32 -59.90 -53.83
C PRO A 99 20.35 -61.14 -52.92
N MET A 100 19.77 -62.28 -53.29
CA MET A 100 19.68 -63.44 -52.38
C MET A 100 21.04 -64.08 -52.05
N THR A 101 22.09 -63.81 -52.83
CA THR A 101 23.44 -64.33 -52.57
C THR A 101 24.41 -63.27 -52.01
N GLY A 102 24.00 -62.01 -51.90
CA GLY A 102 24.74 -60.95 -51.17
C GLY A 102 26.18 -60.65 -51.60
N LYS A 103 26.70 -61.24 -52.69
CA LYS A 103 28.05 -60.99 -53.19
C LYS A 103 28.06 -59.97 -54.33
N LYS A 104 28.63 -58.79 -54.05
CA LYS A 104 29.19 -57.87 -55.06
C LYS A 104 30.50 -58.47 -55.58
N ASP A 105 30.43 -59.51 -56.40
CA ASP A 105 31.65 -60.08 -57.01
C ASP A 105 31.51 -60.02 -58.52
N PHE A 106 31.99 -58.92 -59.11
CA PHE A 106 32.63 -59.01 -60.42
C PHE A 106 33.98 -58.29 -60.37
N THR A 107 35.02 -59.11 -60.40
CA THR A 107 36.23 -58.78 -61.15
C THR A 107 35.85 -58.62 -62.63
N GLU A 108 36.53 -57.74 -63.35
CA GLU A 108 36.35 -57.33 -64.77
C GLU A 108 36.33 -58.47 -65.82
N SER A 109 36.15 -59.73 -65.44
CA SER A 109 36.42 -60.92 -66.27
C SER A 109 35.19 -61.72 -66.69
N ASP A 110 33.97 -61.25 -66.44
CA ASP A 110 32.81 -61.83 -67.12
C ASP A 110 32.67 -61.13 -68.48
N GLU A 111 32.82 -61.86 -69.60
CA GLU A 111 32.76 -61.40 -71.01
C GLU A 111 31.40 -60.78 -71.43
N LYS A 112 30.61 -60.30 -70.47
CA LYS A 112 29.19 -59.98 -70.55
C LYS A 112 28.91 -58.51 -70.27
N PHE A 113 29.78 -57.78 -69.57
CA PHE A 113 29.65 -56.36 -69.27
C PHE A 113 30.97 -55.61 -69.50
N GLU A 114 30.89 -54.40 -70.05
CA GLU A 114 31.96 -53.40 -70.07
C GLU A 114 31.53 -52.26 -69.15
N MET A 115 32.34 -51.92 -68.14
CA MET A 115 32.05 -50.84 -67.19
C MET A 115 32.94 -49.63 -67.47
N ASN A 116 32.45 -48.44 -67.16
CA ASN A 116 33.28 -47.25 -67.04
C ASN A 116 34.07 -47.29 -65.72
N SER A 117 35.11 -46.46 -65.60
CA SER A 117 35.93 -46.36 -64.39
C SER A 117 35.17 -45.90 -63.14
N ASP A 118 34.00 -45.26 -63.32
CA ASP A 118 33.10 -44.84 -62.25
C ASP A 118 32.12 -45.95 -61.80
N GLY A 119 32.18 -47.13 -62.41
CA GLY A 119 31.29 -48.26 -62.09
C GLY A 119 29.91 -48.20 -62.75
N THR A 120 29.69 -47.26 -63.67
CA THR A 120 28.52 -47.26 -64.55
C THR A 120 28.69 -48.27 -65.69
N VAL A 121 27.57 -48.80 -66.20
CA VAL A 121 27.59 -49.74 -67.31
C VAL A 121 27.88 -48.99 -68.60
N LYS A 122 28.99 -49.30 -69.26
CA LYS A 122 29.29 -48.75 -70.58
C LYS A 122 28.59 -49.56 -71.68
N LYS A 123 28.66 -50.89 -71.56
CA LYS A 123 28.12 -51.85 -72.53
C LYS A 123 27.73 -53.17 -71.84
N MET A 124 26.73 -53.87 -72.35
CA MET A 124 26.27 -55.17 -71.84
C MET A 124 25.84 -56.09 -72.97
N LEU A 125 26.23 -57.36 -72.89
CA LEU A 125 25.66 -58.44 -73.69
C LEU A 125 24.44 -59.04 -72.98
N VAL A 126 23.29 -59.02 -73.65
CA VAL A 126 22.02 -59.52 -73.13
C VAL A 126 22.02 -61.05 -73.10
N LEU A 127 21.72 -61.64 -71.94
CA LEU A 127 21.72 -63.09 -71.69
C LEU A 127 20.38 -63.53 -71.13
N SER A 128 20.07 -64.83 -71.18
CA SER A 128 18.79 -65.42 -70.73
C SER A 128 18.45 -65.29 -69.23
N VAL A 129 19.14 -64.43 -68.49
CA VAL A 129 18.94 -64.20 -67.06
C VAL A 129 18.46 -62.76 -66.84
N PRO A 130 17.32 -62.54 -66.17
CA PRO A 130 16.88 -61.20 -65.82
C PRO A 130 17.85 -60.53 -64.83
N ALA A 131 17.99 -59.21 -64.92
CA ALA A 131 18.84 -58.45 -64.01
C ALA A 131 18.30 -57.04 -63.69
N ALA A 132 18.83 -56.45 -62.61
CA ALA A 132 18.43 -55.15 -62.10
C ALA A 132 19.54 -54.10 -62.30
N PHE A 133 19.16 -52.86 -62.56
CA PHE A 133 20.06 -51.69 -62.61
C PHE A 133 19.59 -50.63 -61.63
N VAL A 134 20.50 -49.90 -61.01
CA VAL A 134 20.17 -48.80 -60.08
C VAL A 134 20.85 -47.51 -60.55
N VAL A 135 20.15 -46.38 -60.47
CA VAL A 135 20.78 -45.06 -60.64
C VAL A 135 21.76 -44.85 -59.49
N ASN A 136 23.03 -44.62 -59.81
CA ASN A 136 24.06 -44.45 -58.78
C ASN A 136 24.69 -43.05 -58.79
N GLU A 137 24.44 -42.21 -59.81
CA GLU A 137 24.97 -40.84 -59.89
C GLU A 137 23.98 -39.85 -60.55
N TRP A 138 23.77 -38.73 -59.87
CA TRP A 138 23.04 -37.56 -60.36
C TRP A 138 24.02 -36.41 -60.59
N GLU A 139 23.89 -35.67 -61.70
CA GLU A 139 24.65 -34.44 -61.94
C GLU A 139 23.73 -33.22 -61.94
N PRO A 140 24.15 -32.07 -61.39
CA PRO A 140 23.32 -30.86 -61.40
C PRO A 140 23.10 -30.39 -62.84
N ILE A 141 21.93 -29.84 -63.10
CA ILE A 141 21.61 -29.27 -64.42
C ILE A 141 22.38 -27.98 -64.65
N ASN A 142 22.56 -27.64 -65.92
CA ASN A 142 23.09 -26.35 -66.32
C ASN A 142 21.98 -25.53 -66.96
N TYR A 143 21.89 -24.26 -66.61
CA TYR A 143 20.96 -23.31 -67.20
C TYR A 143 21.69 -22.02 -67.55
N SER A 144 21.01 -21.12 -68.24
CA SER A 144 21.56 -19.83 -68.61
C SER A 144 20.68 -18.69 -68.11
N VAL A 145 21.31 -17.54 -67.86
CA VAL A 145 20.62 -16.27 -67.60
C VAL A 145 21.00 -15.31 -68.71
N THR A 146 19.99 -14.83 -69.42
CA THR A 146 20.11 -13.77 -70.42
C THR A 146 19.74 -12.44 -69.79
N PHE A 147 20.70 -11.51 -69.75
CA PHE A 147 20.57 -10.17 -69.20
C PHE A 147 20.23 -9.19 -70.31
N TYR A 148 19.05 -8.60 -70.26
CA TYR A 148 18.54 -7.61 -71.21
C TYR A 148 18.84 -6.19 -70.75
N GLY A 149 19.41 -5.36 -71.62
CA GLY A 149 19.74 -3.96 -71.32
C GLY A 149 18.53 -3.04 -71.14
N ASN A 150 17.35 -3.44 -71.61
CA ASN A 150 16.07 -2.73 -71.44
C ASN A 150 16.18 -1.22 -71.79
N GLY A 151 16.63 -0.94 -73.03
CA GLY A 151 16.96 0.41 -73.51
C GLY A 151 18.40 0.86 -73.27
N GLY A 152 19.14 0.23 -72.34
CA GLY A 152 20.58 0.41 -72.14
C GLY A 152 21.43 -0.31 -73.21
N VAL A 153 22.62 0.22 -73.48
CA VAL A 153 23.58 -0.35 -74.45
C VAL A 153 24.89 -0.72 -73.77
N ASP A 154 25.59 -1.74 -74.25
CA ASP A 154 26.91 -2.12 -73.71
C ASP A 154 28.01 -1.11 -74.12
N SER A 155 29.24 -1.34 -73.64
CA SER A 155 30.39 -0.49 -73.96
C SER A 155 30.80 -0.49 -75.44
N ALA A 156 30.34 -1.46 -76.23
CA ALA A 156 30.58 -1.56 -77.66
C ALA A 156 29.43 -0.99 -78.51
N GLY A 157 28.32 -0.56 -77.88
CA GLY A 157 27.11 -0.09 -78.55
C GLY A 157 26.30 -1.20 -79.23
N ASN A 158 26.56 -2.47 -78.90
CA ASN A 158 25.88 -3.62 -79.48
C ASN A 158 24.62 -3.99 -78.66
N GLY A 159 23.61 -4.47 -79.37
CA GLY A 159 22.25 -4.66 -78.87
C GLY A 159 22.12 -5.63 -77.68
N GLU A 160 21.48 -5.07 -76.65
CA GLU A 160 20.47 -5.61 -75.74
C GLU A 160 20.71 -6.84 -74.90
N GLN A 161 21.61 -7.78 -75.17
CA GLN A 161 21.72 -8.94 -74.28
C GLN A 161 23.12 -9.53 -74.11
N THR A 162 23.41 -9.97 -72.88
CA THR A 162 24.55 -10.83 -72.53
C THR A 162 24.05 -12.10 -71.86
N GLN A 163 24.80 -13.20 -71.92
CA GLN A 163 24.39 -14.48 -71.34
C GLN A 163 25.47 -15.00 -70.39
N ALA A 164 25.04 -15.55 -69.26
CA ALA A 164 25.87 -16.34 -68.34
C ALA A 164 25.31 -17.76 -68.23
N ASN A 165 26.18 -18.73 -67.97
CA ASN A 165 25.80 -20.11 -67.68
C ASN A 165 25.98 -20.38 -66.19
N PHE A 166 25.03 -21.09 -65.59
CA PHE A 166 24.97 -21.40 -64.17
C PHE A 166 24.65 -22.87 -63.94
N THR A 167 25.19 -23.41 -62.86
CA THR A 167 24.97 -24.79 -62.42
C THR A 167 24.00 -24.81 -61.24
N TYR A 168 23.06 -25.75 -61.22
CA TYR A 168 22.13 -25.94 -60.10
C TYR A 168 22.86 -26.41 -58.82
N ASP A 169 22.38 -25.98 -57.66
CA ASP A 169 22.97 -26.18 -56.32
C ASP A 169 24.40 -25.66 -56.13
N GLU A 170 24.87 -24.83 -57.06
CA GLU A 170 26.08 -24.03 -56.91
C GLU A 170 25.71 -22.56 -56.64
N ALA A 171 26.51 -21.89 -55.81
CA ALA A 171 26.39 -20.45 -55.62
C ALA A 171 26.87 -19.75 -56.88
N ASN A 172 25.99 -19.00 -57.52
CA ASN A 172 26.29 -18.33 -58.79
C ASN A 172 26.21 -16.82 -58.59
N VAL A 173 27.24 -16.09 -59.02
CA VAL A 173 27.23 -14.62 -58.98
C VAL A 173 26.60 -14.10 -60.26
N LEU A 174 25.54 -13.28 -60.18
CA LEU A 174 25.00 -12.62 -61.36
C LEU A 174 26.08 -11.74 -62.02
N ASN A 175 26.08 -11.66 -63.35
CA ASN A 175 26.99 -10.75 -64.04
C ASN A 175 26.70 -9.31 -63.59
N LYS A 176 27.77 -8.57 -63.29
CA LYS A 176 27.66 -7.12 -63.08
C LYS A 176 27.10 -6.46 -64.34
N ASN A 177 26.26 -5.45 -64.15
CA ASN A 177 25.60 -4.73 -65.23
C ASN A 177 26.63 -4.21 -66.26
N PRO A 178 26.61 -4.73 -67.49
CA PRO A 178 27.51 -4.29 -68.56
C PRO A 178 26.93 -3.12 -69.35
N PHE A 179 25.67 -2.76 -69.12
CA PHE A 179 24.93 -1.77 -69.90
C PHE A 179 25.05 -0.36 -69.31
N LYS A 180 24.87 0.64 -70.16
CA LYS A 180 24.71 2.05 -69.80
C LYS A 180 23.47 2.59 -70.49
N TYR A 181 22.61 3.25 -69.73
CA TYR A 181 21.47 3.99 -70.26
C TYR A 181 21.66 5.49 -70.01
N GLN A 182 21.57 6.31 -71.05
CA GLN A 182 21.96 7.73 -70.96
C GLN A 182 21.11 8.45 -69.90
N LYS A 183 21.78 9.07 -68.92
CA LYS A 183 21.18 9.84 -67.82
C LYS A 183 20.36 9.01 -66.81
N ASN A 184 20.52 7.70 -66.78
CA ASN A 184 19.89 6.81 -65.80
C ASN A 184 20.94 5.98 -65.04
N ALA A 185 20.64 5.69 -63.78
CA ALA A 185 21.39 4.83 -62.89
C ALA A 185 20.79 3.42 -62.91
N PHE A 186 21.64 2.40 -62.91
CA PHE A 186 21.20 1.01 -62.83
C PHE A 186 20.68 0.72 -61.42
N ALA A 187 19.43 0.30 -61.30
CA ALA A 187 18.80 0.00 -60.03
C ALA A 187 18.93 -1.48 -59.65
N GLY A 188 19.00 -2.37 -60.66
CA GLY A 188 19.08 -3.81 -60.47
C GLY A 188 18.39 -4.55 -61.62
N TRP A 189 18.16 -5.85 -61.43
CA TRP A 189 17.59 -6.76 -62.41
C TRP A 189 16.13 -7.11 -62.07
N GLY A 190 15.23 -6.89 -63.02
CA GLY A 190 13.82 -7.31 -62.96
C GLY A 190 13.55 -8.60 -63.73
N LYS A 191 12.46 -9.28 -63.41
CA LYS A 191 11.98 -10.44 -64.20
C LYS A 191 11.09 -10.03 -65.39
N SER A 192 10.73 -8.74 -65.46
CA SER A 192 9.91 -8.13 -66.52
C SER A 192 10.53 -6.79 -66.95
N PRO A 193 10.46 -6.41 -68.24
CA PRO A 193 10.95 -5.11 -68.71
C PRO A 193 10.18 -3.92 -68.11
N ASP A 194 8.91 -4.11 -67.75
CA ASP A 194 8.02 -3.08 -67.19
C ASP A 194 8.00 -3.07 -65.64
N GLN A 195 8.91 -3.81 -64.99
CA GLN A 195 8.99 -3.84 -63.53
C GLN A 195 9.42 -2.47 -63.00
N ASP A 196 8.77 -2.01 -61.92
CA ASP A 196 9.11 -0.74 -61.28
C ASP A 196 10.61 -0.73 -60.90
N PRO A 197 11.42 0.20 -61.43
CA PRO A 197 12.83 0.28 -61.12
C PRO A 197 13.16 0.50 -59.65
N LYS A 198 12.20 0.94 -58.83
CA LYS A 198 12.37 1.06 -57.37
C LYS A 198 12.49 -0.30 -56.67
N TYR A 199 11.96 -1.36 -57.26
CA TYR A 199 11.90 -2.69 -56.64
C TYR A 199 12.54 -3.75 -57.54
N PRO A 200 13.87 -3.75 -57.72
CA PRO A 200 14.55 -4.79 -58.49
C PRO A 200 14.40 -6.15 -57.81
N THR A 201 14.30 -7.21 -58.61
CA THR A 201 14.23 -8.59 -58.10
C THR A 201 15.59 -9.05 -57.60
N TYR A 202 16.66 -8.61 -58.25
CA TYR A 202 18.03 -8.93 -57.89
C TYR A 202 18.92 -7.69 -58.00
N LEU A 203 19.88 -7.55 -57.10
CA LEU A 203 20.87 -6.49 -57.08
C LEU A 203 22.03 -6.78 -58.05
N ASP A 204 22.84 -5.75 -58.32
CA ASP A 204 23.99 -5.86 -59.21
C ASP A 204 25.07 -6.80 -58.63
N GLY A 205 25.33 -7.91 -59.31
CA GLY A 205 26.29 -8.91 -58.84
C GLY A 205 25.84 -9.75 -57.63
N GLU A 206 24.53 -9.87 -57.40
CA GLU A 206 23.97 -10.68 -56.30
C GLU A 206 24.28 -12.19 -56.46
N ASP A 207 24.54 -12.87 -55.34
CA ASP A 207 24.64 -14.32 -55.27
C ASP A 207 23.25 -14.96 -55.39
N VAL A 208 23.06 -15.80 -56.39
CA VAL A 208 21.79 -16.48 -56.68
C VAL A 208 21.97 -18.00 -56.70
N PHE A 209 20.87 -18.70 -56.41
CA PHE A 209 20.78 -20.15 -56.46
C PHE A 209 19.53 -20.56 -57.23
N ASN A 210 19.64 -21.63 -58.01
CA ASN A 210 18.50 -22.42 -58.51
C ASN A 210 17.39 -21.59 -59.18
N LEU A 211 17.76 -20.67 -60.08
CA LEU A 211 16.79 -19.78 -60.73
C LEU A 211 15.80 -20.52 -61.64
N THR A 212 16.14 -21.72 -62.08
CA THR A 212 15.25 -22.66 -62.78
C THR A 212 15.59 -24.10 -62.41
N SER A 213 14.61 -24.99 -62.49
CA SER A 213 14.76 -26.45 -62.36
C SER A 213 14.77 -27.18 -63.72
N GLU A 214 14.75 -26.45 -64.83
CA GLU A 214 14.76 -27.00 -66.20
C GLU A 214 16.18 -27.08 -66.78
N ASP A 215 16.65 -28.28 -67.16
CA ASP A 215 17.97 -28.45 -67.80
C ASP A 215 18.03 -27.72 -69.14
N GLY A 216 19.04 -26.88 -69.31
CA GLY A 216 19.17 -25.98 -70.44
C GLY A 216 18.22 -24.78 -70.43
N GLY A 217 17.47 -24.55 -69.34
CA GLY A 217 16.56 -23.43 -69.19
C GLY A 217 17.24 -22.07 -69.39
N ASN A 218 16.47 -21.07 -69.85
CA ASN A 218 16.97 -19.71 -70.04
C ASN A 218 16.11 -18.70 -69.28
N ILE A 219 16.68 -18.11 -68.22
CA ILE A 219 16.05 -17.07 -67.41
C ILE A 219 16.35 -15.70 -68.01
N LYS A 220 15.32 -14.88 -68.19
CA LYS A 220 15.45 -13.52 -68.71
C LYS A 220 15.42 -12.53 -67.55
N LEU A 221 16.46 -11.72 -67.42
CA LEU A 221 16.53 -10.61 -66.48
C LEU A 221 16.64 -9.30 -67.25
N TYR A 222 15.92 -8.27 -66.84
CA TYR A 222 15.87 -6.98 -67.51
C TYR A 222 16.48 -5.92 -66.62
N ALA A 223 17.39 -5.10 -67.17
CA ALA A 223 17.97 -3.99 -66.45
C ALA A 223 16.89 -2.97 -66.09
N LEU A 224 16.84 -2.56 -64.83
CA LEU A 224 15.93 -1.51 -64.37
C LEU A 224 16.73 -0.23 -64.13
N TRP A 225 16.18 0.89 -64.59
CA TRP A 225 16.90 2.16 -64.70
C TRP A 225 16.17 3.27 -63.94
N LEU A 226 16.77 3.77 -62.86
CA LEU A 226 16.32 4.99 -62.17
C LEU A 226 16.87 6.23 -62.86
N LYS A 227 16.13 7.34 -62.85
CA LYS A 227 16.64 8.62 -63.37
C LYS A 227 17.85 9.07 -62.52
N ASN A 228 19.03 9.20 -63.13
CA ASN A 228 20.28 9.49 -62.41
C ASN A 228 20.33 10.91 -61.84
N LEU A 229 19.46 11.79 -62.34
CA LEU A 229 19.41 13.19 -61.98
C LEU A 229 17.96 13.66 -61.99
N VAL A 230 17.45 14.02 -60.82
CA VAL A 230 16.12 14.60 -60.65
C VAL A 230 16.25 16.08 -60.39
N VAL A 231 15.41 16.87 -61.06
CA VAL A 231 15.29 18.31 -60.81
C VAL A 231 14.14 18.55 -59.84
N VAL A 232 14.45 19.10 -58.68
CA VAL A 232 13.48 19.54 -57.68
C VAL A 232 13.24 21.04 -57.87
N SER A 233 11.98 21.40 -58.02
CA SER A 233 11.51 22.80 -57.99
C SER A 233 10.78 23.06 -56.67
N PHE A 234 10.71 24.31 -56.24
CA PHE A 234 10.06 24.69 -54.97
C PHE A 234 8.93 25.68 -55.23
N ASP A 235 7.78 25.41 -54.62
CA ASP A 235 6.61 26.28 -54.59
C ASP A 235 6.49 26.88 -53.19
N ALA A 236 6.34 28.21 -53.10
CA ALA A 236 6.29 28.92 -51.82
C ALA A 236 4.97 28.69 -51.05
N GLY A 237 4.00 27.96 -51.61
CA GLY A 237 2.70 27.72 -51.00
C GLY A 237 1.96 29.02 -50.70
N GLU A 238 1.52 29.18 -49.45
CA GLU A 238 0.89 30.41 -48.96
C GLU A 238 1.89 31.54 -48.62
N GLY A 239 3.19 31.26 -48.61
CA GLY A 239 4.25 32.23 -48.32
C GLY A 239 4.72 32.97 -49.58
N SER A 240 5.91 33.56 -49.49
CA SER A 240 6.54 34.26 -50.60
C SER A 240 8.03 33.95 -50.71
N GLY A 241 8.64 34.34 -51.83
CA GLY A 241 10.05 34.07 -52.12
C GLY A 241 10.23 33.01 -53.22
N SER A 242 11.48 32.66 -53.48
CA SER A 242 11.84 31.70 -54.53
C SER A 242 13.23 31.15 -54.29
N MET A 243 13.45 29.89 -54.69
CA MET A 243 14.74 29.24 -54.67
C MET A 243 15.07 28.69 -56.06
N GLU A 244 16.36 28.66 -56.42
CA GLU A 244 16.79 27.97 -57.64
C GLU A 244 16.46 26.48 -57.58
N LYS A 245 16.22 25.89 -58.76
CA LYS A 245 15.95 24.46 -58.86
C LYS A 245 17.19 23.68 -58.43
N VAL A 246 17.00 22.70 -57.56
CA VAL A 246 18.07 21.84 -57.06
C VAL A 246 18.11 20.56 -57.90
N LYS A 247 19.32 20.16 -58.30
CA LYS A 247 19.55 18.88 -58.96
C LYS A 247 20.02 17.88 -57.91
N ILE A 248 19.24 16.84 -57.69
CA ILE A 248 19.55 15.79 -56.71
C ILE A 248 19.91 14.49 -57.41
N THR A 249 20.84 13.76 -56.80
CA THR A 249 21.13 12.35 -57.08
C THR A 249 20.81 11.52 -55.83
N LEU A 250 20.75 10.19 -55.94
CA LEU A 250 20.61 9.30 -54.79
C LEU A 250 21.65 9.65 -53.70
N GLY A 251 21.21 9.81 -52.45
CA GLY A 251 22.04 10.23 -51.32
C GLY A 251 22.24 11.75 -51.17
N SER A 252 21.67 12.58 -52.06
CA SER A 252 21.67 14.04 -51.90
C SER A 252 20.63 14.49 -50.86
N SER A 253 20.89 15.61 -50.21
CA SER A 253 19.94 16.26 -49.30
C SER A 253 19.14 17.37 -50.00
N LEU A 254 17.91 17.59 -49.55
CA LEU A 254 17.19 18.84 -49.77
C LEU A 254 17.88 20.02 -49.05
N PRO A 255 17.54 21.27 -49.39
CA PRO A 255 17.97 22.44 -48.64
C PRO A 255 17.59 22.30 -47.16
N ASP A 256 18.53 22.66 -46.29
CA ASP A 256 18.32 22.71 -44.84
C ASP A 256 17.45 23.91 -44.43
N TYR A 257 17.13 23.98 -43.15
CA TYR A 257 16.25 25.02 -42.63
C TYR A 257 16.81 26.43 -42.84
N GLU A 258 18.12 26.64 -42.69
CA GLU A 258 18.76 27.95 -42.88
C GLU A 258 18.66 28.41 -44.33
N ALA A 259 18.93 27.52 -45.29
CA ALA A 259 18.79 27.80 -46.71
C ALA A 259 17.33 28.10 -47.09
N MET A 260 16.36 27.42 -46.46
CA MET A 260 14.94 27.72 -46.67
C MET A 260 14.55 29.10 -46.15
N VAL A 261 14.92 29.46 -44.92
CA VAL A 261 14.62 30.77 -44.32
C VAL A 261 15.29 31.91 -45.10
N ALA A 262 16.46 31.66 -45.71
CA ALA A 262 17.12 32.64 -46.57
C ALA A 262 16.38 32.88 -47.91
N ALA A 263 15.64 31.89 -48.42
CA ALA A 263 15.00 31.93 -49.73
C ALA A 263 13.50 32.23 -49.69
N PHE A 264 12.83 31.92 -48.57
CA PHE A 264 11.39 32.03 -48.42
C PHE A 264 11.02 32.81 -47.17
N THR A 265 9.97 33.63 -47.30
CA THR A 265 9.39 34.38 -46.21
C THR A 265 8.04 33.76 -45.85
N PRO A 266 7.89 33.18 -44.63
CA PRO A 266 6.61 32.69 -44.15
C PRO A 266 5.54 33.78 -44.09
N PRO A 267 4.25 33.40 -44.16
CA PRO A 267 3.17 34.28 -43.74
C PRO A 267 3.37 34.73 -42.28
N GLU A 268 2.84 35.91 -41.95
CA GLU A 268 2.89 36.46 -40.59
C GLU A 268 2.39 35.45 -39.56
N GLY A 269 3.14 35.29 -38.46
CA GLY A 269 2.78 34.36 -37.37
C GLY A 269 3.11 32.89 -37.63
N LYS A 270 3.73 32.54 -38.75
CA LYS A 270 4.14 31.17 -39.08
C LYS A 270 5.65 31.03 -39.26
N LYS A 271 6.15 29.81 -39.08
CA LYS A 271 7.50 29.39 -39.47
C LYS A 271 7.44 28.29 -40.52
N ILE A 272 8.55 28.05 -41.19
CA ILE A 272 8.69 26.93 -42.13
C ILE A 272 8.52 25.61 -41.35
N GLY A 273 7.64 24.75 -41.84
CA GLY A 273 7.40 23.41 -41.30
C GLY A 273 8.17 22.33 -42.05
N GLY A 274 8.18 22.40 -43.39
CA GLY A 274 8.80 21.40 -44.25
C GLY A 274 8.22 21.46 -45.66
N TYR A 275 8.26 20.34 -46.37
CA TYR A 275 7.86 20.24 -47.76
C TYR A 275 6.81 19.17 -47.99
N HIS A 276 5.84 19.44 -48.86
CA HIS A 276 4.96 18.44 -49.42
C HIS A 276 5.21 18.28 -50.92
N SER A 277 5.44 17.06 -51.39
CA SER A 277 5.39 16.77 -52.82
C SER A 277 3.95 16.67 -53.29
N PHE A 278 3.67 17.17 -54.48
CA PHE A 278 2.32 17.10 -55.03
C PHE A 278 2.35 16.90 -56.54
N HIS A 279 1.23 16.39 -57.06
CA HIS A 279 0.91 16.45 -58.48
C HIS A 279 -0.40 17.20 -58.66
N THR A 280 -0.54 17.86 -59.80
CA THR A 280 -1.79 18.53 -60.18
C THR A 280 -2.48 17.64 -61.22
N ASP A 281 -3.73 17.27 -60.96
CA ASP A 281 -4.52 16.54 -61.96
C ASP A 281 -4.99 17.45 -63.11
N GLU A 282 -5.58 16.84 -64.15
CA GLU A 282 -6.06 17.56 -65.34
C GLU A 282 -7.17 18.59 -65.03
N SER A 283 -7.81 18.50 -63.86
CA SER A 283 -8.84 19.44 -63.40
C SER A 283 -8.27 20.61 -62.58
N GLY A 284 -6.96 20.62 -62.33
CA GLY A 284 -6.29 21.61 -61.48
C GLY A 284 -6.29 21.25 -59.99
N GLY A 285 -6.73 20.05 -59.62
CA GLY A 285 -6.72 19.55 -58.25
C GLY A 285 -5.31 19.17 -57.80
N VAL A 286 -4.88 19.67 -56.64
CA VAL A 286 -3.58 19.37 -56.04
C VAL A 286 -3.71 18.13 -55.16
N HIS A 287 -2.91 17.10 -55.45
CA HIS A 287 -2.86 15.85 -54.70
C HIS A 287 -1.48 15.67 -54.08
N TYR A 288 -1.46 15.59 -52.77
CA TYR A 288 -0.27 15.48 -51.93
C TYR A 288 0.22 14.02 -51.86
N THR A 289 1.52 13.79 -52.11
CA THR A 289 2.09 12.45 -52.28
C THR A 289 3.21 12.09 -51.31
N GLY A 290 3.73 13.03 -50.53
CA GLY A 290 4.80 12.77 -49.56
C GLY A 290 5.24 14.01 -48.78
N TRP A 291 5.65 13.80 -47.52
CA TRP A 291 6.19 14.82 -46.63
C TRP A 291 7.70 14.68 -46.50
N TYR A 292 8.43 15.80 -46.54
CA TYR A 292 9.88 15.85 -46.35
C TYR A 292 10.26 16.97 -45.38
N GLU A 293 11.19 16.69 -44.48
CA GLU A 293 11.76 17.68 -43.56
C GLU A 293 12.86 18.52 -44.25
N PRO A 294 13.15 19.74 -43.77
CA PRO A 294 14.34 20.50 -44.17
C PRO A 294 15.62 19.66 -44.02
N GLY A 295 16.44 19.59 -45.06
CA GLY A 295 17.67 18.79 -45.07
C GLY A 295 17.48 17.29 -45.35
N HIS A 296 16.27 16.84 -45.69
CA HIS A 296 15.99 15.42 -45.96
C HIS A 296 16.94 14.80 -46.98
N VAL A 297 17.51 13.62 -46.67
CA VAL A 297 18.44 12.89 -47.54
C VAL A 297 17.69 11.77 -48.27
N PHE A 298 17.70 11.79 -49.60
CA PHE A 298 17.02 10.76 -50.39
C PHE A 298 17.77 9.43 -50.35
N THR A 299 17.07 8.40 -49.92
CA THR A 299 17.48 6.98 -49.93
C THR A 299 16.92 6.27 -51.16
N ALA A 300 17.27 5.01 -51.37
CA ALA A 300 16.76 4.26 -52.52
C ALA A 300 15.23 4.07 -52.48
N GLU A 301 14.63 4.09 -51.29
CA GLU A 301 13.21 3.82 -51.08
C GLU A 301 12.33 5.02 -51.47
N ASP A 302 12.78 6.24 -51.20
CA ASP A 302 12.03 7.47 -51.35
C ASP A 302 12.57 8.39 -52.45
N TYR A 303 13.64 7.98 -53.14
CA TYR A 303 14.18 8.72 -54.28
C TYR A 303 13.13 8.85 -55.41
N PRO A 304 12.83 10.07 -55.87
CA PRO A 304 11.90 10.30 -56.97
C PRO A 304 12.45 9.76 -58.29
N ASN A 305 11.60 9.21 -59.16
CA ASN A 305 12.03 8.72 -60.49
C ASN A 305 11.71 9.73 -61.62
N GLU A 306 11.18 10.89 -61.26
CA GLU A 306 10.83 11.99 -62.17
C GLU A 306 11.09 13.34 -61.51
N ASP A 307 11.05 14.41 -62.31
CA ASP A 307 11.19 15.77 -61.76
C ASP A 307 9.99 16.11 -60.89
N MET A 308 10.23 16.74 -59.74
CA MET A 308 9.18 16.99 -58.75
C MET A 308 9.15 18.45 -58.32
N THR A 309 7.98 18.88 -57.84
CA THR A 309 7.82 20.18 -57.17
C THR A 309 7.45 19.95 -55.72
N LEU A 310 8.15 20.64 -54.82
CA LEU A 310 7.92 20.63 -53.39
C LEU A 310 7.26 21.93 -52.96
N MET A 311 6.05 21.83 -52.39
CA MET A 311 5.34 22.97 -51.80
C MET A 311 5.77 23.13 -50.34
N ILE A 312 6.19 24.34 -49.97
CA ILE A 312 6.53 24.64 -48.58
C ILE A 312 5.25 24.70 -47.75
N GLN A 313 5.29 24.03 -46.61
CA GLN A 313 4.23 24.11 -45.61
C GLN A 313 4.73 24.92 -44.42
N TYR A 314 3.83 25.71 -43.85
CA TYR A 314 4.11 26.58 -42.72
C TYR A 314 3.29 26.16 -41.51
N GLN A 315 3.87 26.33 -40.33
CA GLN A 315 3.26 26.01 -39.04
C GLN A 315 3.15 27.28 -38.19
N TRP A 316 2.06 27.43 -37.44
CA TRP A 316 1.87 28.56 -36.54
C TRP A 316 2.97 28.61 -35.47
N LEU A 317 3.46 29.80 -35.18
CA LEU A 317 4.38 30.03 -34.08
C LEU A 317 3.59 29.97 -32.76
N PRO A 318 4.08 29.23 -31.74
CA PRO A 318 3.47 29.26 -30.43
C PRO A 318 3.79 30.57 -29.70
N TYR A 319 2.93 30.98 -28.79
CA TYR A 319 3.27 31.93 -27.73
C TYR A 319 2.82 31.40 -26.37
N PHE A 320 3.43 31.91 -25.30
CA PHE A 320 3.22 31.41 -23.94
C PHE A 320 2.59 32.50 -23.08
N VAL A 321 1.62 32.11 -22.26
CA VAL A 321 1.13 32.96 -21.17
C VAL A 321 1.56 32.34 -19.85
N HIS A 322 2.30 33.12 -19.06
CA HIS A 322 2.68 32.78 -17.70
C HIS A 322 1.74 33.47 -16.73
N PHE A 323 1.07 32.69 -15.90
CA PHE A 323 0.19 33.16 -14.84
C PHE A 323 0.95 33.12 -13.53
N HIS A 324 1.23 34.28 -12.96
CA HIS A 324 1.95 34.45 -11.71
C HIS A 324 0.96 34.69 -10.57
N SER A 325 1.09 33.93 -9.50
CA SER A 325 0.22 34.02 -8.31
C SER A 325 0.26 35.38 -7.61
N ASN A 326 1.37 36.12 -7.74
CA ASN A 326 1.57 37.46 -7.18
C ASN A 326 1.19 37.57 -5.68
N ARG A 327 1.59 36.57 -4.89
CA ARG A 327 1.37 36.55 -3.44
C ARG A 327 2.64 37.06 -2.73
N SER A 328 2.49 37.89 -1.70
CA SER A 328 3.64 38.53 -1.05
C SER A 328 4.46 37.61 -0.14
N GLU A 329 3.92 36.46 0.27
CA GLU A 329 4.43 35.72 1.44
C GLU A 329 4.72 34.21 1.21
N SER A 330 4.14 33.56 0.19
CA SER A 330 4.19 32.08 0.06
C SER A 330 5.13 31.54 -1.03
N GLY A 331 5.96 32.39 -1.62
CA GLY A 331 6.72 32.05 -2.83
C GLY A 331 5.86 32.15 -4.09
N GLU A 332 6.53 32.39 -5.23
CA GLU A 332 5.88 32.65 -6.50
C GLU A 332 5.50 31.32 -7.19
N GLU A 333 4.20 31.04 -7.25
CA GLU A 333 3.66 29.99 -8.11
C GLU A 333 3.42 30.55 -9.52
N VAL A 334 3.84 29.80 -10.55
CA VAL A 334 3.68 30.16 -11.97
C VAL A 334 3.09 29.00 -12.74
N TYR A 335 2.03 29.25 -13.52
CA TYR A 335 1.46 28.30 -14.48
C TYR A 335 1.71 28.78 -15.91
N THR A 336 2.00 27.85 -16.83
CA THR A 336 2.20 28.17 -18.25
C THR A 336 1.05 27.60 -19.07
N GLN A 337 0.45 28.43 -19.92
CA GLN A 337 -0.51 28.02 -20.93
C GLN A 337 0.05 28.26 -22.33
N TYR A 338 -0.16 27.27 -23.20
CA TYR A 338 0.27 27.27 -24.59
C TYR A 338 -0.83 27.84 -25.48
N PHE A 339 -0.47 28.71 -26.41
CA PHE A 339 -1.36 29.27 -27.41
C PHE A 339 -0.79 29.12 -28.82
N GLU A 340 -1.67 28.85 -29.78
CA GLU A 340 -1.35 28.92 -31.20
C GLU A 340 -1.70 30.29 -31.74
N TRP A 341 -0.77 30.91 -32.47
CA TRP A 341 -0.99 32.24 -33.03
C TRP A 341 -2.21 32.29 -33.94
N GLY A 342 -3.04 33.33 -33.75
CA GLY A 342 -4.21 33.59 -34.59
C GLY A 342 -5.44 32.72 -34.30
N GLN A 343 -5.38 31.80 -33.34
CA GLN A 343 -6.56 31.06 -32.87
C GLN A 343 -7.12 31.69 -31.60
N ALA A 344 -8.45 31.82 -31.54
CA ALA A 344 -9.12 32.30 -30.35
C ALA A 344 -9.10 31.23 -29.25
N GLN A 345 -8.53 31.54 -28.10
CA GLN A 345 -8.46 30.64 -26.95
C GLN A 345 -8.66 31.40 -25.64
N SER A 346 -9.34 30.78 -24.67
CA SER A 346 -9.51 31.34 -23.33
C SER A 346 -8.24 31.23 -22.50
N LEU A 347 -7.94 32.28 -21.74
CA LEU A 347 -7.02 32.23 -20.62
C LEU A 347 -7.46 31.13 -19.64
N MET A 348 -6.48 30.53 -18.95
CA MET A 348 -6.73 29.68 -17.81
C MET A 348 -7.53 30.44 -16.74
N VAL A 349 -8.54 29.79 -16.16
CA VAL A 349 -9.24 30.31 -14.96
C VAL A 349 -8.31 30.27 -13.76
N ASN A 350 -8.42 31.25 -12.86
CA ASN A 350 -7.51 31.42 -11.74
C ASN A 350 -7.26 30.10 -10.97
N PRO A 351 -6.04 29.54 -11.04
CA PRO A 351 -5.68 28.31 -10.34
C PRO A 351 -5.20 28.57 -8.90
N PHE A 352 -5.09 29.84 -8.51
CA PHE A 352 -4.46 30.27 -7.27
C PHE A 352 -5.48 30.52 -6.16
N GLU A 353 -5.10 30.19 -4.94
CA GLU A 353 -5.86 30.48 -3.72
C GLU A 353 -5.05 31.43 -2.82
N TYR A 354 -5.64 32.54 -2.39
CA TYR A 354 -5.00 33.48 -1.47
C TYR A 354 -5.97 33.86 -0.35
N TRP A 355 -5.85 33.20 0.81
CA TRP A 355 -6.80 33.36 1.90
C TRP A 355 -6.86 34.78 2.45
N GLY A 356 -8.09 35.28 2.63
CA GLY A 356 -8.32 36.67 3.04
C GLY A 356 -8.21 37.68 1.89
N PHE A 357 -8.07 37.23 0.65
CA PHE A 357 -8.07 38.05 -0.55
C PHE A 357 -9.06 37.52 -1.58
N GLU A 358 -9.66 38.43 -2.35
CA GLU A 358 -10.53 38.15 -3.48
C GLU A 358 -9.75 38.39 -4.78
N PHE A 359 -9.72 37.39 -5.66
CA PHE A 359 -9.12 37.53 -6.99
C PHE A 359 -9.95 38.50 -7.84
N THR A 360 -9.33 39.57 -8.33
CA THR A 360 -10.02 40.60 -9.14
C THR A 360 -9.77 40.48 -10.63
N GLY A 361 -8.78 39.70 -11.05
CA GLY A 361 -8.37 39.55 -12.44
C GLY A 361 -6.87 39.42 -12.59
N TRP A 362 -6.43 39.40 -13.84
CA TRP A 362 -5.02 39.33 -14.23
C TRP A 362 -4.54 40.69 -14.71
N ASN A 363 -3.27 41.03 -14.47
CA ASN A 363 -2.66 42.25 -15.00
C ASN A 363 -1.25 41.98 -15.55
N THR A 364 -0.80 42.71 -16.57
CA THR A 364 0.55 42.52 -17.13
C THR A 364 1.69 42.98 -16.22
N GLU A 365 1.40 43.74 -15.17
CA GLU A 365 2.36 44.25 -14.21
C GLU A 365 2.03 43.77 -12.79
N VAL A 366 3.08 43.55 -11.99
CA VAL A 366 2.98 43.06 -10.60
C VAL A 366 2.12 43.99 -9.74
N ASP A 367 2.25 45.31 -9.93
CA ASP A 367 1.58 46.35 -9.15
C ASP A 367 0.19 46.73 -9.67
N GLY A 368 -0.30 46.06 -10.72
CA GLY A 368 -1.59 46.33 -11.34
C GLY A 368 -1.63 47.56 -12.24
N SER A 369 -0.49 48.22 -12.54
CA SER A 369 -0.44 49.40 -13.42
C SER A 369 -0.51 49.07 -14.91
N GLY A 370 -0.40 47.79 -15.26
CA GLY A 370 -0.40 47.29 -16.63
C GLY A 370 -1.81 47.12 -17.20
N GLN A 371 -1.92 46.26 -18.22
CA GLN A 371 -3.18 45.94 -18.87
C GLN A 371 -3.93 44.85 -18.12
N ASP A 372 -5.23 45.08 -17.87
CA ASP A 372 -6.12 44.12 -17.20
C ASP A 372 -6.67 43.05 -18.14
N TYR A 373 -6.83 41.85 -17.62
CA TYR A 373 -7.49 40.71 -18.26
C TYR A 373 -8.46 40.04 -17.28
N ALA A 374 -9.67 39.76 -17.74
CA ALA A 374 -10.66 39.05 -16.94
C ALA A 374 -10.33 37.56 -16.81
N ASP A 375 -10.87 36.91 -15.78
CA ASP A 375 -10.69 35.47 -15.59
C ASP A 375 -11.33 34.68 -16.74
N GLY A 376 -10.58 33.76 -17.36
CA GLY A 376 -11.06 32.99 -18.50
C GLY A 376 -11.26 33.80 -19.81
N GLN A 377 -10.78 35.05 -19.88
CA GLN A 377 -10.94 35.91 -21.05
C GLN A 377 -10.47 35.23 -22.34
N VAL A 378 -11.25 35.34 -23.41
CA VAL A 378 -10.85 34.86 -24.75
C VAL A 378 -9.87 35.86 -25.36
N LEU A 379 -8.68 35.39 -25.71
CA LEU A 379 -7.72 36.13 -26.53
C LEU A 379 -7.95 35.77 -27.99
N SER A 380 -8.27 36.76 -28.82
CA SER A 380 -8.44 36.60 -30.28
C SER A 380 -7.57 37.57 -31.09
N GLU A 381 -6.79 38.43 -30.44
CA GLU A 381 -5.93 39.39 -31.10
C GLU A 381 -4.55 38.79 -31.40
N LYS A 382 -3.93 39.29 -32.47
CA LYS A 382 -2.58 38.90 -32.88
C LYS A 382 -1.56 39.39 -31.85
N VAL A 383 -1.17 38.53 -30.92
CA VAL A 383 0.03 38.73 -30.10
C VAL A 383 1.25 38.53 -31.00
N GLU A 384 2.34 39.28 -30.83
CA GLU A 384 3.57 39.00 -31.58
C GLU A 384 4.05 37.56 -31.33
N ALA A 385 4.45 36.86 -32.39
CA ALA A 385 4.89 35.47 -32.30
C ALA A 385 6.15 35.33 -31.43
N GLU A 386 6.29 34.18 -30.74
CA GLU A 386 7.41 33.87 -29.82
C GLU A 386 7.50 34.78 -28.57
N THR A 387 6.45 35.55 -28.26
CA THR A 387 6.39 36.34 -27.02
C THR A 387 5.95 35.51 -25.82
N ILE A 388 6.43 35.90 -24.64
CA ILE A 388 5.93 35.43 -23.34
C ILE A 388 5.12 36.57 -22.75
N ILE A 389 3.83 36.34 -22.51
CA ILE A 389 2.97 37.27 -21.79
C ILE A 389 2.99 36.84 -20.32
N ASN A 390 3.46 37.72 -19.42
CA ASN A 390 3.33 37.49 -17.99
C ASN A 390 2.05 38.18 -17.50
N LEU A 391 1.22 37.43 -16.81
CA LEU A 391 -0.01 37.89 -16.18
C LEU A 391 0.09 37.63 -14.68
N TYR A 392 0.00 38.69 -13.89
CA TYR A 392 0.07 38.67 -12.44
C TYR A 392 -1.35 38.75 -11.88
N ALA A 393 -1.70 37.81 -11.01
CA ALA A 393 -2.97 37.84 -10.30
C ALA A 393 -3.08 39.13 -9.47
N GLN A 394 -4.23 39.78 -9.54
CA GLN A 394 -4.55 40.95 -8.73
C GLN A 394 -5.55 40.55 -7.65
N TRP A 395 -5.28 41.04 -6.44
CA TRP A 395 -5.93 40.59 -5.22
C TRP A 395 -6.48 41.78 -4.45
N LYS A 396 -7.76 41.73 -4.11
CA LYS A 396 -8.40 42.69 -3.23
C LYS A 396 -8.48 42.10 -1.83
N GLU A 397 -7.86 42.77 -0.86
CA GLU A 397 -7.93 42.36 0.54
C GLU A 397 -9.38 42.37 1.04
N LEU A 398 -9.78 41.28 1.69
CA LEU A 398 -11.05 41.14 2.37
C LEU A 398 -10.89 41.53 3.84
N VAL A 399 -11.91 42.21 4.36
CA VAL A 399 -12.03 42.55 5.79
C VAL A 399 -13.33 41.94 6.28
N ARG A 400 -13.25 41.12 7.33
CA ARG A 400 -14.42 40.52 8.01
C ARG A 400 -14.49 40.94 9.46
N LYS A 401 -15.70 40.99 9.97
CA LYS A 401 -15.99 41.38 11.35
C LYS A 401 -16.49 40.19 12.14
N VAL A 402 -16.04 40.11 13.40
CA VAL A 402 -16.57 39.19 14.40
C VAL A 402 -17.27 40.00 15.47
N THR A 403 -18.58 39.79 15.61
CA THR A 403 -19.38 40.34 16.71
C THR A 403 -19.58 39.25 17.78
N PHE A 404 -19.30 39.58 19.03
CA PHE A 404 -19.44 38.66 20.15
C PHE A 404 -20.71 38.97 20.95
N GLU A 405 -21.46 37.92 21.29
CA GLU A 405 -22.68 37.99 22.12
C GLU A 405 -22.50 37.21 23.41
N ALA A 406 -22.94 37.82 24.52
CA ALA A 406 -22.81 37.23 25.84
C ALA A 406 -23.66 35.96 26.04
N ASN A 407 -24.71 35.77 25.22
CA ASN A 407 -25.57 34.58 25.20
C ASN A 407 -26.04 34.11 26.59
N GLY A 408 -26.75 34.99 27.29
CA GLY A 408 -27.19 34.77 28.68
C GLY A 408 -26.19 35.21 29.75
N GLY A 409 -24.97 35.60 29.36
CA GLY A 409 -24.04 36.35 30.21
C GLY A 409 -24.30 37.86 30.22
N ILE A 410 -23.43 38.58 30.91
CA ILE A 410 -23.39 40.05 31.02
C ILE A 410 -22.01 40.59 30.61
N GLY A 411 -21.96 41.86 30.21
CA GLY A 411 -20.75 42.54 29.74
C GLY A 411 -20.86 42.98 28.28
N THR A 412 -19.76 43.50 27.72
CA THR A 412 -19.67 43.95 26.33
C THR A 412 -18.28 43.64 25.77
N MET A 413 -18.20 43.30 24.49
CA MET A 413 -16.95 43.18 23.75
C MET A 413 -17.01 44.03 22.49
N GLU A 414 -15.89 44.64 22.14
CA GLU A 414 -15.75 45.36 20.88
C GLU A 414 -15.77 44.37 19.71
N GLU A 415 -16.25 44.84 18.56
CA GLU A 415 -16.17 44.08 17.32
C GLU A 415 -14.72 43.89 16.91
N GLN A 416 -14.37 42.67 16.48
CA GLN A 416 -13.01 42.33 16.06
C GLN A 416 -12.92 42.25 14.54
N GLU A 417 -12.01 43.02 13.94
CA GLU A 417 -11.70 42.93 12.51
C GLU A 417 -10.65 41.85 12.21
N PHE A 418 -10.88 41.10 11.14
CA PHE A 418 -9.95 40.15 10.53
C PHE A 418 -9.64 40.62 9.11
N ARG A 419 -8.35 40.80 8.83
CA ARG A 419 -7.82 41.19 7.51
C ARG A 419 -6.94 40.07 6.99
N GLY A 420 -6.95 39.81 5.68
CA GLY A 420 -6.13 38.76 5.08
C GLY A 420 -4.64 38.88 5.45
N ARG A 421 -4.11 40.11 5.43
CA ARG A 421 -2.71 40.40 5.78
C ARG A 421 -2.33 40.19 7.25
N ASP A 422 -3.32 40.11 8.14
CA ASP A 422 -3.10 39.98 9.58
C ASP A 422 -3.14 38.52 10.04
N LEU A 423 -3.31 37.56 9.11
CA LEU A 423 -3.38 36.13 9.43
C LEU A 423 -1.99 35.52 9.64
N PRO A 424 -1.87 34.50 10.53
CA PRO A 424 -2.91 34.00 11.41
C PRO A 424 -3.23 34.96 12.57
N LYS A 425 -4.49 34.96 13.04
CA LYS A 425 -4.97 35.89 14.09
C LYS A 425 -5.92 35.19 15.07
N SER A 426 -5.69 35.35 16.37
CA SER A 426 -6.58 34.81 17.42
C SER A 426 -7.84 35.64 17.64
N LEU A 427 -8.93 34.96 18.04
CA LEU A 427 -10.11 35.61 18.63
C LEU A 427 -9.73 36.36 19.91
N SER A 428 -10.41 37.46 20.19
CA SER A 428 -10.19 38.25 21.41
C SER A 428 -10.56 37.47 22.66
N GLU A 429 -9.81 37.65 23.74
CA GLU A 429 -10.11 37.11 25.06
C GLU A 429 -11.53 37.50 25.51
N ASN A 430 -12.28 36.53 26.04
CA ASN A 430 -13.65 36.74 26.52
C ASN A 430 -13.68 37.75 27.69
N LYS A 431 -14.58 38.73 27.60
CA LYS A 431 -14.84 39.70 28.69
C LYS A 431 -16.24 39.57 29.31
N PHE A 432 -17.05 38.65 28.83
CA PHE A 432 -18.36 38.38 29.43
C PHE A 432 -18.22 37.56 30.71
N THR A 433 -19.18 37.72 31.60
CA THR A 433 -19.34 36.88 32.79
C THR A 433 -20.76 36.36 32.87
N ARG A 434 -20.96 35.22 33.54
CA ARG A 434 -22.29 34.69 33.81
C ARG A 434 -22.26 34.02 35.19
N GLU A 435 -22.99 34.59 36.14
CA GLU A 435 -23.03 34.08 37.52
C GLU A 435 -23.46 32.61 37.53
N GLY A 436 -22.68 31.75 38.19
CA GLY A 436 -22.94 30.31 38.25
C GLY A 436 -22.42 29.47 37.08
N TYR A 437 -21.74 30.08 36.11
CA TYR A 437 -21.22 29.41 34.92
C TYR A 437 -19.76 29.80 34.65
N TYR A 438 -19.04 28.94 33.93
CA TYR A 438 -17.74 29.29 33.36
C TYR A 438 -17.78 29.27 31.82
N PHE A 439 -17.03 30.17 31.21
CA PHE A 439 -16.94 30.31 29.76
C PHE A 439 -16.12 29.15 29.17
N ILE A 440 -16.68 28.45 28.19
CA ILE A 440 -16.02 27.30 27.56
C ILE A 440 -15.57 27.56 26.11
N GLY A 441 -16.11 28.58 25.46
CA GLY A 441 -15.80 28.90 24.06
C GLY A 441 -16.92 29.65 23.37
N TRP A 442 -16.86 29.71 22.05
CA TRP A 442 -17.82 30.41 21.21
C TRP A 442 -18.58 29.44 20.30
N ASN A 443 -19.78 29.82 19.87
CA ASN A 443 -20.53 29.10 18.85
C ASN A 443 -21.15 30.05 17.83
N THR A 444 -21.32 29.62 16.58
CA THR A 444 -22.02 30.43 15.56
C THR A 444 -23.53 30.51 15.79
N GLU A 445 -24.11 29.61 16.58
CA GLU A 445 -25.52 29.59 16.95
C GLU A 445 -25.70 29.73 18.47
N PRO A 446 -26.73 30.46 18.94
CA PRO A 446 -26.93 30.72 20.36
C PRO A 446 -27.28 29.46 21.18
N ASP A 447 -27.83 28.43 20.54
CA ASP A 447 -28.18 27.16 21.18
C ASP A 447 -27.02 26.14 21.21
N GLY A 448 -25.87 26.49 20.65
CA GLY A 448 -24.68 25.63 20.59
C GLY A 448 -24.67 24.61 19.44
N SER A 449 -25.67 24.61 18.56
CA SER A 449 -25.76 23.67 17.42
C SER A 449 -24.83 24.01 16.25
N GLY A 450 -24.28 25.22 16.23
CA GLY A 450 -23.40 25.73 15.18
C GLY A 450 -21.94 25.28 15.35
N VAL A 451 -21.04 25.99 14.67
CA VAL A 451 -19.59 25.70 14.72
C VAL A 451 -19.02 26.22 16.04
N TYR A 452 -18.35 25.32 16.77
CA TYR A 452 -17.63 25.63 18.00
C TYR A 452 -16.25 26.23 17.71
N TYR A 453 -15.89 27.26 18.48
CA TYR A 453 -14.54 27.80 18.53
C TYR A 453 -14.03 27.82 19.98
N ALA A 454 -12.80 27.37 20.18
CA ALA A 454 -12.14 27.42 21.46
C ALA A 454 -11.88 28.88 21.90
N PRO A 455 -11.68 29.13 23.22
CA PRO A 455 -11.19 30.42 23.69
C PRO A 455 -9.90 30.82 22.97
N GLU A 456 -9.84 32.06 22.47
CA GLU A 456 -8.69 32.63 21.76
C GLU A 456 -8.21 31.83 20.53
N GLU A 457 -9.11 31.05 19.91
CA GLU A 457 -8.77 30.23 18.75
C GLU A 457 -8.10 31.04 17.63
N GLU A 458 -6.99 30.49 17.10
CA GLU A 458 -6.20 31.08 16.02
C GLU A 458 -6.82 30.79 14.66
N ILE A 459 -7.22 31.85 13.96
CA ILE A 459 -7.80 31.77 12.63
C ILE A 459 -6.69 31.89 11.60
N ASN A 460 -6.57 30.85 10.77
CA ASN A 460 -5.51 30.70 9.75
C ASN A 460 -5.96 31.07 8.32
N GLY A 461 -7.24 31.40 8.10
CA GLY A 461 -7.78 31.79 6.79
C GLY A 461 -8.84 30.83 6.23
N GLY A 462 -8.82 30.63 4.90
CA GLY A 462 -9.78 29.77 4.19
C GLY A 462 -11.21 30.32 4.15
N ASN A 463 -12.18 29.41 4.26
CA ASN A 463 -13.62 29.72 4.25
C ASN A 463 -14.06 30.65 5.38
N TRP A 464 -13.20 30.97 6.35
CA TRP A 464 -13.46 31.99 7.36
C TRP A 464 -13.88 33.33 6.75
N PHE A 465 -13.29 33.71 5.62
CA PHE A 465 -13.53 35.00 4.97
C PHE A 465 -14.78 35.05 4.07
N SER A 466 -15.68 34.06 4.13
CA SER A 466 -16.90 34.05 3.32
C SER A 466 -17.89 35.15 3.70
N GLU A 467 -17.96 35.50 4.99
CA GLU A 467 -18.91 36.45 5.56
C GLU A 467 -18.48 36.88 6.97
N ASP A 468 -19.09 37.95 7.47
CA ASP A 468 -18.94 38.36 8.87
C ASP A 468 -19.51 37.28 9.80
N LYS A 469 -18.92 37.16 10.99
CA LYS A 469 -19.26 36.11 11.97
C LYS A 469 -19.91 36.74 13.18
N LYS A 470 -20.96 36.10 13.67
CA LYS A 470 -21.55 36.39 14.97
C LYS A 470 -21.32 35.19 15.87
N LEU A 471 -20.64 35.42 16.99
CA LEU A 471 -20.22 34.37 17.91
C LEU A 471 -20.92 34.55 19.26
N TYR A 472 -21.56 33.48 19.72
CA TYR A 472 -22.29 33.42 20.97
C TYR A 472 -21.47 32.70 22.02
N ALA A 473 -21.32 33.30 23.20
CA ALA A 473 -20.60 32.67 24.30
C ALA A 473 -21.29 31.36 24.70
N LEU A 474 -20.49 30.31 24.89
CA LEU A 474 -20.93 29.07 25.48
C LEU A 474 -20.51 29.01 26.94
N TRP A 475 -21.42 28.49 27.75
CA TRP A 475 -21.33 28.50 29.21
C TRP A 475 -21.62 27.10 29.72
N ASP A 476 -20.76 26.61 30.60
CA ASP A 476 -21.02 25.39 31.35
C ASP A 476 -21.31 25.72 32.82
N ILE A 477 -22.27 25.03 33.42
CA ILE A 477 -22.74 25.33 34.78
C ILE A 477 -21.70 24.86 35.80
N ILE A 478 -21.41 25.71 36.79
CA ILE A 478 -20.54 25.34 37.90
C ILE A 478 -21.28 24.32 38.77
N ASN A 479 -20.58 23.27 39.19
CA ASN A 479 -21.08 22.31 40.18
C ASN A 479 -20.32 22.50 41.49
N TRP A 480 -21.05 22.45 42.60
CA TRP A 480 -20.54 22.61 43.96
C TRP A 480 -20.60 21.29 44.71
N GLN A 481 -19.62 21.07 45.57
CA GLN A 481 -19.58 19.90 46.43
C GLN A 481 -20.34 20.17 47.73
N VAL A 482 -21.19 19.23 48.12
CA VAL A 482 -21.88 19.21 49.40
C VAL A 482 -21.34 18.06 50.24
N ILE A 483 -20.72 18.40 51.37
CA ILE A 483 -20.11 17.44 52.31
C ILE A 483 -21.00 17.32 53.54
N PHE A 484 -21.26 16.09 53.98
CA PHE A 484 -22.00 15.81 55.21
C PHE A 484 -21.01 15.42 56.30
N ASP A 485 -20.79 16.32 57.26
CA ASP A 485 -20.02 16.02 58.46
C ASP A 485 -20.95 15.36 59.49
N THR A 486 -20.72 14.07 59.73
CA THR A 486 -21.57 13.25 60.58
C THR A 486 -21.23 13.37 62.06
N ALA A 487 -20.21 14.15 62.45
CA ALA A 487 -19.77 14.32 63.83
C ALA A 487 -19.65 12.99 64.58
N ASP A 488 -18.75 12.13 64.11
CA ASP A 488 -18.51 10.75 64.56
C ASP A 488 -19.64 9.74 64.30
N GLY A 489 -20.69 10.13 63.58
CA GLY A 489 -21.70 9.20 63.04
C GLY A 489 -21.23 8.41 61.82
N SER A 490 -22.03 7.45 61.37
CA SER A 490 -21.78 6.67 60.15
C SER A 490 -21.57 7.57 58.93
N PRO A 491 -20.58 7.30 58.06
CA PRO A 491 -20.21 8.19 56.96
C PRO A 491 -21.32 8.33 55.91
N ILE A 492 -21.41 9.50 55.29
CA ILE A 492 -22.34 9.81 54.20
C ILE A 492 -21.54 10.34 53.00
N GLU A 493 -21.86 9.86 51.80
CA GLU A 493 -21.19 10.30 50.57
C GLU A 493 -21.51 11.77 50.24
N SER A 494 -20.52 12.48 49.71
CA SER A 494 -20.70 13.86 49.23
C SER A 494 -21.57 13.89 47.98
N GLN A 495 -22.28 15.00 47.78
CA GLN A 495 -23.08 15.25 46.57
C GLN A 495 -22.46 16.34 45.72
N TRP A 496 -22.66 16.25 44.41
CA TRP A 496 -22.37 17.34 43.46
C TRP A 496 -23.68 17.92 42.97
N VAL A 497 -23.83 19.23 43.11
CA VAL A 497 -25.05 19.94 42.72
C VAL A 497 -24.69 21.11 41.81
N SER A 498 -25.47 21.32 40.76
CA SER A 498 -25.32 22.50 39.91
C SER A 498 -25.55 23.77 40.73
N HIS A 499 -24.92 24.89 40.35
CA HIS A 499 -25.15 26.18 40.99
C HIS A 499 -26.65 26.54 41.04
N GLU A 500 -27.10 27.07 42.18
CA GLU A 500 -28.52 27.29 42.56
C GLU A 500 -29.37 26.00 42.69
N GLY A 501 -28.77 24.82 42.53
CA GLY A 501 -29.41 23.54 42.76
C GLY A 501 -29.52 23.20 44.25
N ASN A 502 -30.29 22.18 44.57
CA ASN A 502 -30.55 21.74 45.95
C ASN A 502 -29.80 20.45 46.27
N ALA A 503 -29.25 20.36 47.48
CA ALA A 503 -28.78 19.10 48.02
C ALA A 503 -29.97 18.16 48.29
N SER A 504 -29.78 16.87 48.03
CA SER A 504 -30.76 15.84 48.45
C SER A 504 -30.51 15.47 49.90
N ARG A 505 -31.56 15.37 50.72
CA ARG A 505 -31.43 14.93 52.12
C ARG A 505 -30.95 13.47 52.17
N PRO A 506 -29.82 13.15 52.82
CA PRO A 506 -29.36 11.79 52.96
C PRO A 506 -30.20 11.01 53.99
N GLU A 507 -29.99 9.70 54.06
CA GLU A 507 -30.48 8.89 55.19
C GLU A 507 -29.84 9.37 56.51
N ASP A 508 -30.57 9.22 57.61
CA ASP A 508 -30.08 9.65 58.93
C ASP A 508 -28.88 8.79 59.33
N PRO A 509 -27.73 9.41 59.67
CA PRO A 509 -26.57 8.64 60.12
C PRO A 509 -26.88 7.95 61.44
N GLY A 510 -26.14 6.88 61.74
CA GLY A 510 -26.16 6.21 63.04
C GLY A 510 -24.96 6.60 63.89
N ARG A 511 -25.17 6.88 65.18
CA ARG A 511 -24.11 7.08 66.18
C ARG A 511 -24.50 6.39 67.49
N LEU A 512 -23.69 5.44 67.94
CA LEU A 512 -24.01 4.63 69.14
C LEU A 512 -24.12 5.52 70.39
N GLY A 513 -25.22 5.39 71.13
CA GLY A 513 -25.46 6.17 72.36
C GLY A 513 -26.01 7.58 72.13
N TYR A 514 -26.36 7.91 70.89
CA TYR A 514 -26.94 9.20 70.50
C TYR A 514 -28.15 9.01 69.60
N THR A 515 -29.09 9.95 69.69
CA THR A 515 -30.21 10.07 68.74
C THR A 515 -29.94 11.21 67.77
N PHE A 516 -30.12 10.97 66.48
CA PHE A 516 -29.94 11.99 65.45
C PHE A 516 -31.02 13.07 65.59
N ASP A 517 -30.59 14.33 65.74
CA ASP A 517 -31.48 15.46 65.98
C ASP A 517 -31.78 16.25 64.68
N GLY A 518 -30.79 16.36 63.80
CA GLY A 518 -30.95 17.03 62.51
C GLY A 518 -29.64 17.45 61.86
N TRP A 519 -29.77 18.10 60.70
CA TRP A 519 -28.66 18.69 59.95
C TRP A 519 -28.61 20.20 60.17
N PHE A 520 -27.41 20.76 60.28
CA PHE A 520 -27.15 22.16 60.60
C PHE A 520 -26.16 22.79 59.62
N LYS A 521 -26.26 24.11 59.43
CA LYS A 521 -25.44 24.88 58.46
C LYS A 521 -24.02 25.13 58.97
N ASP A 522 -23.85 25.14 60.28
CA ASP A 522 -22.66 25.58 60.99
C ASP A 522 -22.13 24.48 61.91
N GLU A 523 -20.83 24.50 62.16
CA GLU A 523 -20.15 23.54 63.01
C GLU A 523 -20.62 23.63 64.48
N GLU A 524 -21.05 24.82 64.91
CA GLU A 524 -21.63 25.07 66.23
C GLU A 524 -23.08 24.59 66.39
N ARG A 525 -23.72 24.14 65.29
CA ARG A 525 -25.08 23.58 65.25
C ARG A 525 -26.13 24.55 65.79
N THR A 526 -26.01 25.81 65.40
CA THR A 526 -26.92 26.88 65.83
C THR A 526 -28.08 27.09 64.87
N GLU A 527 -27.91 26.80 63.58
CA GLU A 527 -28.96 26.96 62.56
C GLU A 527 -29.25 25.66 61.79
N PRO A 528 -30.50 25.15 61.82
CA PRO A 528 -30.88 24.00 61.02
C PRO A 528 -30.67 24.23 59.51
N PHE A 529 -30.16 23.21 58.82
CA PHE A 529 -30.00 23.20 57.38
C PHE A 529 -31.33 22.90 56.69
N ASP A 530 -31.69 23.73 55.71
CA ASP A 530 -32.87 23.56 54.88
C ASP A 530 -32.47 23.02 53.50
N PHE A 531 -32.84 21.77 53.20
CA PHE A 531 -32.56 21.14 51.91
C PHE A 531 -33.30 21.79 50.72
N ALA A 532 -34.29 22.66 50.98
CA ALA A 532 -34.89 23.51 49.96
C ALA A 532 -34.07 24.78 49.64
N SER A 533 -32.99 25.06 50.38
CA SER A 533 -32.09 26.18 50.10
C SER A 533 -31.12 25.87 48.94
N PRO A 534 -30.88 26.83 48.02
CA PRO A 534 -29.97 26.65 46.89
C PRO A 534 -28.50 26.65 47.33
N ILE A 535 -27.69 25.79 46.71
CA ILE A 535 -26.24 25.70 46.91
C ILE A 535 -25.52 26.57 45.89
N LYS A 536 -24.69 27.50 46.38
CA LYS A 536 -24.00 28.51 45.57
C LYS A 536 -22.47 28.42 45.62
N GLN A 537 -21.94 27.60 46.52
CA GLN A 537 -20.52 27.35 46.75
C GLN A 537 -20.37 25.97 47.42
N ASP A 538 -19.14 25.46 47.53
CA ASP A 538 -18.87 24.26 48.32
C ASP A 538 -19.39 24.46 49.75
N THR A 539 -20.17 23.48 50.22
CA THR A 539 -20.95 23.60 51.46
C THR A 539 -20.76 22.36 52.31
N THR A 540 -20.43 22.55 53.60
CA THR A 540 -20.44 21.48 54.60
C THR A 540 -21.71 21.59 55.45
N ILE A 541 -22.37 20.46 55.69
CA ILE A 541 -23.60 20.35 56.48
C ILE A 541 -23.30 19.41 57.66
N TYR A 542 -23.64 19.82 58.88
CA TYR A 542 -23.20 19.17 60.12
C TYR A 542 -24.33 18.44 60.83
N ALA A 543 -24.08 17.20 61.26
CA ALA A 543 -25.02 16.44 62.06
C ALA A 543 -25.07 16.95 63.51
N ASN A 544 -26.28 17.07 64.06
CA ASN A 544 -26.52 17.28 65.48
C ASN A 544 -27.06 16.01 66.14
N TRP A 545 -26.70 15.82 67.40
CA TRP A 545 -26.92 14.60 68.16
C TRP A 545 -27.39 14.92 69.58
N ASN A 546 -28.46 14.28 70.03
CA ASN A 546 -28.86 14.28 71.44
C ASN A 546 -28.30 13.04 72.12
N VAL A 547 -27.51 13.22 73.19
CA VAL A 547 -27.00 12.11 74.00
C VAL A 547 -28.15 11.29 74.58
N GLU A 548 -28.10 9.97 74.42
CA GLU A 548 -29.10 9.11 75.04
C GLU A 548 -28.90 9.07 76.56
N SER A 549 -30.01 9.00 77.29
CA SER A 549 -30.00 8.82 78.74
C SER A 549 -30.92 7.69 79.16
N ARG A 550 -30.60 7.05 80.28
CA ARG A 550 -31.35 5.92 80.84
C ARG A 550 -31.53 6.10 82.34
N VAL A 551 -32.68 5.67 82.83
CA VAL A 551 -32.95 5.57 84.26
C VAL A 551 -32.46 4.21 84.74
N VAL A 552 -31.53 4.21 85.68
CA VAL A 552 -31.02 3.03 86.39
C VAL A 552 -31.74 2.92 87.72
N ASN A 553 -32.43 1.80 87.91
CA ASN A 553 -33.10 1.46 89.15
C ASN A 553 -32.22 0.52 89.97
N PHE A 554 -32.22 0.68 91.30
CA PHE A 554 -31.41 -0.14 92.21
C PHE A 554 -32.32 -0.98 93.11
N ASP A 555 -32.17 -2.30 93.04
CA ASP A 555 -32.77 -3.24 93.97
C ASP A 555 -31.70 -3.70 94.97
N LEU A 556 -31.88 -3.33 96.24
CA LEU A 556 -30.94 -3.66 97.31
C LEU A 556 -30.95 -5.14 97.70
N ASN A 557 -31.94 -5.92 97.25
CA ASN A 557 -32.02 -7.36 97.47
C ASN A 557 -31.73 -7.74 98.94
N GLU A 558 -32.60 -7.25 99.84
CA GLU A 558 -32.52 -7.38 101.30
C GLU A 558 -31.36 -6.61 101.97
N GLY A 559 -30.83 -5.57 101.33
CA GLY A 559 -29.95 -4.59 101.96
C GLY A 559 -30.63 -3.80 103.08
N ASP A 560 -29.84 -3.28 104.02
CA ASP A 560 -30.35 -2.58 105.21
C ASP A 560 -30.51 -1.06 105.02
N ASP A 561 -29.96 -0.51 103.93
CA ASP A 561 -30.10 0.91 103.60
C ASP A 561 -31.50 1.20 103.02
N GLU A 562 -31.91 2.47 103.06
CA GLU A 562 -33.09 2.90 102.29
C GLU A 562 -32.84 2.67 100.78
N PRO A 563 -33.86 2.22 100.01
CA PRO A 563 -33.68 1.98 98.57
C PRO A 563 -33.12 3.23 97.90
N PHE A 564 -32.06 3.07 97.11
CA PHE A 564 -31.47 4.19 96.40
C PHE A 564 -32.51 4.80 95.45
N ALA A 565 -32.49 6.13 95.34
CA ALA A 565 -33.22 6.80 94.28
C ALA A 565 -32.70 6.32 92.92
N SER A 566 -33.60 6.16 91.95
CA SER A 566 -33.21 5.91 90.57
C SER A 566 -32.31 7.03 90.07
N VAL A 567 -31.27 6.70 89.32
CA VAL A 567 -30.36 7.70 88.73
C VAL A 567 -30.55 7.72 87.22
N THR A 568 -30.63 8.92 86.64
CA THR A 568 -30.49 9.07 85.19
C THR A 568 -29.01 9.20 84.85
N ILE A 569 -28.50 8.29 84.02
CA ILE A 569 -27.15 8.34 83.46
C ILE A 569 -27.24 8.62 81.96
N THR A 570 -26.27 9.32 81.41
CA THR A 570 -26.09 9.53 79.97
C THR A 570 -25.05 8.56 79.43
N PHE A 571 -25.06 8.31 78.11
CA PHE A 571 -24.03 7.48 77.48
C PHE A 571 -22.61 8.01 77.71
N GLU A 572 -22.45 9.33 77.83
CA GLU A 572 -21.16 10.00 78.08
C GLU A 572 -20.62 9.79 79.50
N ASP A 573 -21.48 9.40 80.46
CA ASP A 573 -21.03 9.09 81.82
C ASP A 573 -20.28 7.74 81.89
N LEU A 574 -20.28 6.95 80.82
CA LEU A 574 -19.73 5.59 80.79
C LEU A 574 -18.26 5.52 80.32
N PRO A 575 -17.47 4.56 80.82
CA PRO A 575 -17.76 3.58 81.89
C PRO A 575 -17.52 4.13 83.30
N TYR A 576 -17.27 5.43 83.44
CA TYR A 576 -16.72 6.04 84.66
C TYR A 576 -17.77 6.35 85.73
N TYR A 577 -19.05 6.13 85.44
CA TYR A 577 -20.12 6.29 86.42
C TYR A 577 -19.96 5.30 87.58
N SER A 578 -19.67 5.84 88.77
CA SER A 578 -19.53 5.05 89.99
C SER A 578 -20.85 4.98 90.76
N TYR A 579 -21.30 3.76 91.04
CA TYR A 579 -22.52 3.52 91.80
C TYR A 579 -22.23 3.54 93.31
N SER A 580 -23.19 4.06 94.08
CA SER A 580 -23.11 3.98 95.54
C SER A 580 -23.09 2.51 96.00
N THR A 581 -22.31 2.22 97.03
CA THR A 581 -22.18 0.88 97.61
C THR A 581 -23.16 0.71 98.78
N PRO A 582 -24.19 -0.15 98.67
CA PRO A 582 -25.12 -0.38 99.77
C PRO A 582 -24.49 -1.20 100.90
N SER A 583 -25.12 -1.17 102.06
CA SER A 583 -24.76 -1.95 103.24
C SER A 583 -25.81 -3.01 103.61
N ARG A 584 -25.33 -4.15 104.11
CA ARG A 584 -26.15 -5.23 104.68
C ARG A 584 -25.40 -5.87 105.84
N LYS A 585 -25.98 -5.85 107.03
CA LYS A 585 -25.38 -6.28 108.28
C LYS A 585 -25.06 -7.76 108.22
N GLY A 586 -23.79 -8.08 108.45
CA GLY A 586 -23.30 -9.46 108.39
C GLY A 586 -22.99 -9.96 106.98
N TYR A 587 -22.98 -9.10 105.95
CA TYR A 587 -22.63 -9.46 104.56
C TYR A 587 -21.55 -8.52 103.99
N PHE A 588 -20.86 -8.96 102.94
CA PHE A 588 -20.02 -8.15 102.05
C PHE A 588 -20.81 -7.82 100.78
N PHE A 589 -20.76 -6.56 100.34
CA PHE A 589 -21.27 -6.16 99.03
C PHE A 589 -20.28 -6.63 97.95
N MET A 590 -20.75 -7.48 97.05
CA MET A 590 -19.92 -8.11 96.02
C MET A 590 -20.00 -7.36 94.68
N GLY A 591 -20.84 -6.32 94.58
CA GLY A 591 -21.11 -5.59 93.34
C GLY A 591 -22.58 -5.64 92.94
N TRP A 592 -22.91 -4.93 91.87
CA TRP A 592 -24.21 -4.93 91.23
C TRP A 592 -24.25 -5.96 90.10
N GLU A 593 -25.33 -6.74 89.99
CA GLU A 593 -25.64 -7.53 88.78
C GLU A 593 -26.60 -6.75 87.84
N PRO A 594 -26.44 -6.83 86.51
CA PRO A 594 -25.57 -7.75 85.75
C PRO A 594 -24.08 -7.34 85.66
N GLY A 595 -23.67 -6.25 86.31
CA GLY A 595 -22.32 -5.71 86.29
C GLY A 595 -22.33 -4.22 85.98
N ALA A 596 -21.15 -3.61 85.77
CA ALA A 596 -21.07 -2.22 85.33
C ALA A 596 -21.72 -2.04 83.94
N ILE A 597 -22.49 -0.95 83.79
CA ILE A 597 -22.95 -0.50 82.48
C ILE A 597 -21.73 0.06 81.73
N THR A 598 -21.57 -0.33 80.47
CA THR A 598 -20.47 0.03 79.58
C THR A 598 -21.04 0.40 78.21
N PRO A 599 -20.27 1.10 77.35
CA PRO A 599 -20.72 1.36 75.98
C PRO A 599 -21.08 0.08 75.20
N ALA A 600 -20.45 -1.05 75.53
CA ALA A 600 -20.66 -2.34 74.84
C ALA A 600 -21.96 -3.06 75.22
N ASN A 601 -22.56 -2.75 76.36
CA ASN A 601 -23.83 -3.35 76.83
C ASN A 601 -24.94 -2.31 77.00
N TRP A 602 -24.81 -1.13 76.38
CA TRP A 602 -25.84 -0.10 76.35
C TRP A 602 -27.10 -0.63 75.66
N SER A 603 -28.19 -0.75 76.41
CA SER A 603 -29.47 -1.29 75.95
C SER A 603 -30.53 -0.19 75.79
N THR A 604 -31.59 -0.49 75.03
CA THR A 604 -32.75 0.37 74.83
C THR A 604 -33.81 0.22 75.94
N GLU A 605 -33.68 -0.79 76.80
CA GLU A 605 -34.62 -1.08 77.89
C GLU A 605 -34.20 -0.44 79.24
N GLU A 606 -35.14 -0.29 80.17
CA GLU A 606 -34.83 0.16 81.54
C GLU A 606 -33.91 -0.83 82.24
N ILE A 607 -32.91 -0.31 82.97
CA ILE A 607 -31.88 -1.14 83.62
C ILE A 607 -32.18 -1.21 85.12
N THR A 608 -32.31 -2.43 85.64
CA THR A 608 -32.38 -2.68 87.08
C THR A 608 -31.10 -3.36 87.55
N MET A 609 -30.36 -2.69 88.43
CA MET A 609 -29.17 -3.24 89.08
C MET A 609 -29.56 -3.89 90.41
N VAL A 610 -29.17 -5.15 90.60
CA VAL A 610 -29.50 -5.92 91.82
C VAL A 610 -28.26 -6.12 92.66
N ALA A 611 -28.30 -5.74 93.94
CA ALA A 611 -27.17 -5.87 94.84
C ALA A 611 -26.87 -7.35 95.14
N LYS A 612 -25.58 -7.72 95.10
CA LYS A 612 -25.11 -9.05 95.50
C LYS A 612 -24.36 -9.04 96.81
N TRP A 613 -24.66 -10.04 97.63
CA TRP A 613 -24.23 -10.15 99.00
C TRP A 613 -23.55 -11.50 99.26
N LYS A 614 -22.46 -11.50 100.05
CA LYS A 614 -21.83 -12.72 100.59
C LYS A 614 -21.75 -12.65 102.11
N ALA A 615 -22.25 -13.66 102.82
CA ALA A 615 -22.28 -13.66 104.28
C ALA A 615 -20.86 -13.59 104.89
N ARG A 616 -20.70 -12.82 105.97
CA ARG A 616 -19.48 -12.75 106.78
C ARG A 616 -19.46 -13.96 107.71
N GLY A 617 -18.63 -14.96 107.42
CA GLY A 617 -18.44 -16.13 108.28
C GLY A 617 -17.90 -15.76 109.68
N SER A 618 -18.23 -16.58 110.68
CA SER A 618 -17.73 -16.43 112.05
C SER A 618 -16.21 -16.62 112.09
N ILE A 619 -15.49 -15.63 112.61
CA ILE A 619 -14.04 -15.67 112.80
C ILE A 619 -13.70 -16.80 113.78
N VAL A 620 -13.02 -17.86 113.32
CA VAL A 620 -12.36 -18.85 114.19
C VAL A 620 -10.88 -18.88 113.82
N GLY A 621 -10.05 -18.19 114.58
CA GLY A 621 -8.58 -18.26 114.50
C GLY A 621 -7.89 -16.90 114.55
N SER A 622 -7.05 -16.69 115.57
CA SER A 622 -6.15 -15.54 115.67
C SER A 622 -4.84 -15.83 114.93
N LEU A 623 -4.43 -14.96 114.00
CA LEU A 623 -3.07 -14.89 113.45
C LEU A 623 -2.41 -13.57 113.91
N PRO A 624 -1.07 -13.50 113.97
CA PRO A 624 -0.35 -12.48 114.74
C PRO A 624 -0.52 -11.06 114.18
N PRO A 625 -0.37 -10.04 115.04
CA PRO A 625 -0.56 -8.65 114.67
C PRO A 625 0.70 -8.12 113.95
N GLU A 626 0.47 -7.36 112.87
CA GLU A 626 1.42 -6.47 112.18
C GLU A 626 2.20 -7.09 110.99
N VAL A 627 1.92 -6.54 109.79
CA VAL A 627 2.68 -6.68 108.55
C VAL A 627 3.10 -5.25 108.15
N ASP A 628 4.38 -5.02 107.88
CA ASP A 628 4.89 -3.73 107.41
C ASP A 628 4.73 -3.62 105.88
N VAL A 629 4.26 -2.46 105.41
CA VAL A 629 4.06 -2.13 103.99
C VAL A 629 4.96 -0.95 103.65
N GLU A 630 5.76 -1.07 102.58
CA GLU A 630 6.67 -0.02 102.12
C GLU A 630 6.28 0.41 100.69
N PHE A 631 6.23 1.73 100.45
CA PHE A 631 5.89 2.31 99.15
C PHE A 631 7.16 2.72 98.40
N THR A 632 7.36 2.24 97.18
CA THR A 632 8.43 2.73 96.27
C THR A 632 7.81 3.48 95.08
N PRO A 633 8.61 4.26 94.33
CA PRO A 633 8.11 4.97 93.14
C PRO A 633 7.56 4.06 92.03
N GLU A 634 7.83 2.75 92.10
CA GLU A 634 7.51 1.76 91.07
C GLU A 634 6.33 0.84 91.46
N GLY A 635 5.83 0.92 92.71
CA GLY A 635 4.71 0.10 93.20
C GLY A 635 4.71 -0.17 94.72
N MET A 636 3.75 -0.97 95.19
CA MET A 636 3.59 -1.38 96.59
C MET A 636 4.35 -2.68 96.89
N ILE A 637 5.11 -2.75 97.99
CA ILE A 637 5.80 -3.97 98.44
C ILE A 637 5.29 -4.39 99.83
N PHE A 638 4.95 -5.67 99.99
CA PHE A 638 4.69 -6.29 101.30
C PHE A 638 5.97 -6.90 101.87
N VAL A 639 6.34 -6.55 103.11
CA VAL A 639 7.46 -7.22 103.81
C VAL A 639 6.87 -8.26 104.75
N ALA A 640 6.97 -9.54 104.40
CA ALA A 640 6.50 -10.62 105.25
C ALA A 640 7.42 -10.85 106.46
N ALA A 641 6.82 -11.16 107.61
CA ALA A 641 7.49 -11.66 108.80
C ALA A 641 8.25 -12.99 108.53
N PRO A 642 9.19 -13.43 109.40
CA PRO A 642 10.10 -14.54 109.09
C PRO A 642 9.36 -15.85 108.82
N GLY A 643 9.49 -16.39 107.60
CA GLY A 643 8.93 -17.69 107.21
C GLY A 643 8.12 -17.72 105.90
N PHE A 644 7.87 -16.58 105.27
CA PHE A 644 7.23 -16.48 103.95
C PHE A 644 8.15 -15.70 102.98
N GLU A 645 8.28 -16.15 101.73
CA GLU A 645 9.13 -15.49 100.71
C GLU A 645 8.50 -14.21 100.14
N ARG A 646 9.36 -13.32 99.63
CA ARG A 646 9.07 -11.98 99.13
C ARG A 646 8.33 -12.02 97.79
N TYR A 647 7.30 -11.20 97.60
CA TYR A 647 6.54 -11.11 96.34
C TYR A 647 6.55 -9.67 95.80
N ASP A 648 6.95 -9.53 94.53
CA ASP A 648 6.92 -8.27 93.78
C ASP A 648 5.70 -8.24 92.84
N TRP A 649 4.98 -7.11 92.78
CA TRP A 649 3.90 -6.88 91.80
C TRP A 649 4.06 -5.51 91.13
N THR A 650 3.83 -5.46 89.81
CA THR A 650 3.67 -4.23 89.03
C THR A 650 2.20 -4.04 88.64
N ILE A 651 1.75 -2.78 88.53
CA ILE A 651 0.34 -2.39 88.36
C ILE A 651 -0.29 -2.85 87.04
N ASP A 652 0.51 -3.25 86.04
CA ASP A 652 0.00 -3.83 84.79
C ASP A 652 -0.01 -5.36 84.89
N GLY A 653 -1.16 -5.90 85.30
CA GLY A 653 -1.37 -7.30 85.64
C GLY A 653 -0.79 -8.29 84.62
N THR A 654 0.31 -8.96 84.99
CA THR A 654 0.54 -10.40 84.76
C THR A 654 1.88 -10.86 85.33
N LYS A 655 1.84 -11.63 86.43
CA LYS A 655 2.58 -12.88 86.60
C LYS A 655 2.08 -13.64 87.83
N GLN A 656 1.64 -14.89 87.64
CA GLN A 656 1.56 -15.86 88.73
C GLN A 656 2.92 -16.53 88.90
N ALA A 657 3.34 -16.74 90.15
CA ALA A 657 4.41 -17.66 90.49
C ALA A 657 3.83 -18.85 91.27
N GLU A 658 4.09 -20.05 90.78
CA GLU A 658 3.78 -21.32 91.42
C GLU A 658 4.77 -21.57 92.56
N THR A 659 4.30 -21.57 93.81
CA THR A 659 4.44 -22.67 94.79
C THR A 659 4.06 -22.17 96.20
N GLY A 660 3.23 -22.96 96.90
CA GLY A 660 3.07 -22.96 98.35
C GLY A 660 2.48 -21.69 99.00
N ASN A 661 1.17 -21.69 99.22
CA ASN A 661 0.36 -20.63 99.87
C ASN A 661 0.33 -19.29 99.12
N SER A 662 -0.66 -19.13 98.23
CA SER A 662 -0.93 -17.84 97.60
C SER A 662 -1.93 -17.01 98.42
N LEU A 663 -1.56 -15.78 98.74
CA LEU A 663 -2.47 -14.74 99.22
C LEU A 663 -2.93 -13.93 98.00
N THR A 664 -4.22 -14.01 97.67
CA THR A 664 -4.78 -13.24 96.56
C THR A 664 -5.42 -11.99 97.13
N VAL A 665 -4.85 -10.82 96.81
CA VAL A 665 -5.51 -9.53 97.10
C VAL A 665 -6.64 -9.37 96.10
N THR A 666 -7.87 -9.38 96.59
CA THR A 666 -9.05 -9.35 95.72
C THR A 666 -9.70 -7.98 95.67
N TYR A 667 -9.39 -7.10 96.64
CA TYR A 667 -9.91 -5.74 96.70
C TYR A 667 -8.97 -4.83 97.49
N ALA A 668 -8.66 -3.66 96.94
CA ALA A 668 -7.99 -2.58 97.63
C ALA A 668 -8.75 -1.27 97.35
N ASP A 669 -9.07 -0.53 98.41
CA ASP A 669 -9.79 0.74 98.33
C ASP A 669 -8.82 1.91 98.56
N PHE A 670 -8.74 2.77 97.54
CA PHE A 670 -7.93 3.99 97.52
C PHE A 670 -8.81 5.20 97.24
N SER A 671 -9.73 5.51 98.15
CA SER A 671 -10.37 6.82 98.14
C SER A 671 -9.36 7.92 98.52
N ASP A 672 -9.37 9.05 97.81
CA ASP A 672 -8.54 10.24 98.07
C ASP A 672 -7.01 9.99 98.12
N SER A 673 -6.52 9.06 97.29
CA SER A 673 -5.09 8.72 97.19
C SER A 673 -4.46 8.19 98.48
N LYS A 674 -5.27 7.71 99.44
CA LYS A 674 -4.82 7.04 100.67
C LYS A 674 -5.40 5.62 100.71
N LEU A 675 -4.63 4.65 101.21
CA LEU A 675 -5.11 3.27 101.34
C LEU A 675 -6.03 3.15 102.58
N HIS A 676 -7.30 2.80 102.36
CA HIS A 676 -8.29 2.69 103.43
C HIS A 676 -8.56 1.23 103.86
N GLN A 677 -8.63 0.29 102.92
CA GLN A 677 -8.89 -1.14 103.17
C GLN A 677 -8.21 -2.04 102.15
N VAL A 678 -7.78 -3.23 102.61
CA VAL A 678 -7.32 -4.34 101.75
C VAL A 678 -8.01 -5.62 102.22
N LEU A 679 -8.63 -6.34 101.27
CA LEU A 679 -9.16 -7.69 101.49
C LEU A 679 -8.22 -8.70 100.83
N VAL A 680 -7.67 -9.61 101.64
CA VAL A 680 -6.79 -10.68 101.17
C VAL A 680 -7.44 -12.02 101.46
N ILE A 681 -7.54 -12.87 100.43
CA ILE A 681 -8.11 -14.22 100.53
C ILE A 681 -6.95 -15.21 100.35
N GLY A 682 -6.74 -16.07 101.34
CA GLY A 682 -5.82 -17.20 101.24
C GLY A 682 -6.60 -18.48 100.92
N ASN A 683 -6.16 -19.24 99.92
CA ASN A 683 -6.70 -20.58 99.68
C ASN A 683 -5.75 -21.63 100.26
N PRO A 684 -6.16 -22.44 101.27
CA PRO A 684 -5.54 -23.73 101.54
C PRO A 684 -6.01 -24.78 100.52
N ILE A 685 -5.21 -25.83 100.30
CA ILE A 685 -5.31 -26.77 99.17
C ILE A 685 -6.36 -27.89 99.34
N ASP A 686 -7.11 -27.98 100.44
CA ASP A 686 -8.08 -29.08 100.61
C ASP A 686 -9.54 -28.63 100.37
N GLU A 687 -10.18 -29.31 99.42
CA GLU A 687 -11.51 -29.05 98.84
C GLU A 687 -12.72 -29.19 99.80
N GLU A 688 -12.53 -29.22 101.13
CA GLU A 688 -13.63 -29.38 102.10
C GLU A 688 -13.59 -28.43 103.32
N ASP A 689 -12.71 -27.42 103.39
CA ASP A 689 -12.71 -26.47 104.52
C ASP A 689 -12.77 -24.99 104.10
N ASP A 690 -13.52 -24.20 104.87
CA ASP A 690 -13.87 -22.80 104.65
C ASP A 690 -12.68 -21.93 104.22
N SER A 691 -12.87 -21.15 103.14
CA SER A 691 -11.96 -20.06 102.78
C SER A 691 -11.95 -19.04 103.92
N PHE A 692 -10.82 -18.89 104.59
CA PHE A 692 -10.68 -17.93 105.69
C PHE A 692 -10.47 -16.51 105.15
N ALA A 693 -11.23 -15.55 105.68
CA ALA A 693 -11.00 -14.13 105.52
C ALA A 693 -10.40 -13.59 106.81
N ALA A 694 -9.17 -13.06 106.75
CA ALA A 694 -8.54 -12.37 107.87
C ALA A 694 -8.52 -10.86 107.63
N ILE A 695 -8.78 -10.07 108.67
CA ILE A 695 -8.60 -8.62 108.64
C ILE A 695 -7.20 -8.31 109.17
N PHE A 696 -6.33 -7.78 108.32
CA PHE A 696 -5.04 -7.23 108.75
C PHE A 696 -5.20 -5.75 109.10
N LYS A 697 -4.65 -5.33 110.25
CA LYS A 697 -4.43 -3.91 110.54
C LYS A 697 -3.06 -3.53 110.00
N PHE A 698 -3.03 -2.71 108.96
CA PHE A 698 -1.80 -2.19 108.40
C PHE A 698 -1.40 -0.92 109.14
N ARG A 699 -0.10 -0.74 109.36
CA ARG A 699 0.47 0.53 109.80
C ARG A 699 1.31 1.07 108.65
N VAL A 700 0.87 2.15 108.04
CA VAL A 700 1.65 2.86 107.02
C VAL A 700 2.84 3.51 107.73
N ARG A 701 4.06 3.24 107.27
CA ARG A 701 5.25 4.00 107.67
C ARG A 701 5.68 4.97 106.58
#